data_AF-A0A9Q8FR53-F1
#
_entry.id   AF-A0A9Q8FR53-F1
#
_cell.length_a   1.000
_cell.length_b   1.000
_cell.length_c   1.000
_cell.angle_alpha   90.00
_cell.angle_beta   90.00
_cell.angle_gamma   90.00
#
_symmetry.space_group_name_H-M   'P 1'
#
loop_
_entity.id
_entity.type
_entity.pdbx_description
1 polymer ?
#
loop_
_entity_poly.entity_id
_entity_poly.type
_entity_poly.pdbx_seq_one_letter_code
_entity_poly.pdbx_strand_id
1 'polypeptide(L)'
;MTNKGIHILDNETEDILLYLTNTSRERMVLDNNHTRNAEDHSETFDFSIPYKYTKHLANQNRVLIPDDINNKYREFVIKTVETDNNIIFVQSDAAWLDDLSRNVKPLAPMNRQNITVDEAIDIALIDTGYLKGNVDFDGFIDLVTTEYKTAYEILLMIEELTDLHFDCTVNTQGNSITGRYVHMTERKDFEGKELVRGHNVTGIKKKENTRELVTALILTSTDEKGKPLVTEITDDKARDRWGNNGKFSWSIYNIEAKESDKMTTAKMKIKGAKALKNMIDSTVEYEVTAVEVNRQLKEQVRFGDRVRVRDVIFQPHFYLEATVKSVSRDIFSESSKQFTLGSIKQYSEDQLRRYFNSLKSELTTKLNDNINNLDTIIANISETVAENDIHKSEIAPEYLDGVIPVNKLWLDTSTQPAILKRWNGTQWIIDSPTKPSDIGAVAKESAMIDSLEAVYKNMAGQHLALSAEVTIILQNEFLVDQTIKDNLNQNLADASSIFIALGELIIAKQAIEKPSMTDVIEVQTLLDNYGKSVEQLRIELTNANTAINERINLLQSQYTEENVKKVFQEVADITGLTYDSINNTLSGDINLSEANVTKVYDKVTADMVGQYVSSATYSTDKDGFVNDISANKTAIEQTKKEINLEVSESKINTQLKTMSEAISVIKLISNGINISSSENGLISTVAVSPNELSLKSNLINLNEGQIEVTKGVTKIKNAVITDAHVKDLSLNKLTGGELNVGGYINDYATDSSGNIIYETTTDEDGSTITVPVIDPNKKQYLGSGEINFRNDNNEILFQISAQNKGADTFTVTDLIVENPIQNPFLVTRSTSSLTYYVRGSVYGNDDNSGLAELDAFSSLQKAIDSIPDIINHTITVLVYGTYDINEDIVLSSKLGNGEIIFELRGYDSNFRISIEHCQCRVTIQNGTINTLDNDKPYLAQNKYSHYVSFVGLNLNGNNGTGQLGIQGLGGGNTYINNCEIQNVQDCVSATNLHNVYMSNNTGVASRYGTVSWRGATINVNNNAPIGKVANYNKGYAGNINIVDATYPTVVTKAPSTVTTTKSRIFKPLSANHYRYSGINTWARSGDFHYGYPVQGMGYGSPAQTGCWFFGATMRDTLKGKTIKSVKVKLSRRSKIGNSSNAKVNLRMHKYISQPSSSPSFSTAYKEIIMDWGETKTYDVTSTFKTLINDGTWAGFGIKPTAQDLAHYAELSALNMEVYVTYV
;
A
#
# COMPACT_ATOMS: atom_id res chain seq x y z
N MET A 1 -30.60 13.16 -13.97
CA MET A 1 -29.96 14.39 -13.47
C MET A 1 -30.75 14.81 -12.24
N THR A 2 -30.13 14.93 -11.08
CA THR A 2 -30.78 15.51 -9.89
C THR A 2 -30.81 17.03 -10.01
N ASN A 3 -31.91 17.66 -9.59
CA ASN A 3 -32.02 19.13 -9.61
C ASN A 3 -31.11 19.74 -8.54
N LYS A 4 -29.92 20.20 -8.93
CA LYS A 4 -29.09 21.05 -8.07
C LYS A 4 -29.63 22.48 -8.09
N GLY A 5 -30.03 22.98 -6.91
CA GLY A 5 -30.52 24.33 -6.72
C GLY A 5 -30.80 24.62 -5.25
N ILE A 6 -31.08 25.89 -4.96
CA ILE A 6 -31.44 26.40 -3.64
C ILE A 6 -32.94 26.73 -3.67
N HIS A 7 -33.71 26.24 -2.71
CA HIS A 7 -35.09 26.65 -2.53
C HIS A 7 -35.17 27.64 -1.37
N ILE A 8 -35.85 28.77 -1.55
CA ILE A 8 -36.21 29.69 -0.48
C ILE A 8 -37.65 29.41 -0.09
N LEU A 9 -37.89 29.22 1.19
CA LEU A 9 -39.14 28.82 1.81
C LEU A 9 -39.65 29.95 2.71
N ASP A 10 -40.97 30.11 2.75
CA ASP A 10 -41.63 30.97 3.74
C ASP A 10 -41.56 30.34 5.14
N ASN A 11 -41.32 31.16 6.18
CA ASN A 11 -41.13 30.66 7.55
C ASN A 11 -42.44 30.29 8.27
N GLU A 12 -43.59 30.80 7.84
CA GLU A 12 -44.89 30.48 8.47
C GLU A 12 -45.67 29.39 7.71
N THR A 13 -45.49 29.32 6.38
CA THR A 13 -46.29 28.44 5.51
C THR A 13 -45.51 27.27 4.90
N GLU A 14 -44.17 27.28 4.97
CA GLU A 14 -43.27 26.33 4.29
C GLU A 14 -43.40 26.29 2.74
N ASP A 15 -44.12 27.25 2.14
CA ASP A 15 -44.27 27.35 0.69
C ASP A 15 -42.95 27.79 0.02
N ILE A 16 -42.64 27.20 -1.15
CA ILE A 16 -41.46 27.57 -1.95
C ILE A 16 -41.69 28.94 -2.60
N LEU A 17 -41.11 29.99 -2.02
CA LEU A 17 -41.17 31.37 -2.50
C LEU A 17 -40.28 31.63 -3.73
N LEU A 18 -39.13 30.94 -3.80
CA LEU A 18 -38.14 31.15 -4.87
C LEU A 18 -37.28 29.89 -5.07
N TYR A 19 -36.88 29.63 -6.31
CA TYR A 19 -35.88 28.61 -6.65
C TYR A 19 -34.72 29.27 -7.40
N LEU A 20 -33.49 29.06 -6.91
CA LEU A 20 -32.25 29.57 -7.49
C LEU A 20 -31.44 28.40 -8.06
N THR A 21 -30.97 28.51 -9.29
CA THR A 21 -30.15 27.47 -9.93
C THR A 21 -29.11 28.09 -10.87
N ASN A 22 -28.05 27.33 -11.14
CA ASN A 22 -27.03 27.69 -12.11
C ASN A 22 -27.10 26.73 -13.30
N THR A 23 -27.40 27.27 -14.47
CA THR A 23 -27.50 26.51 -15.73
C THR A 23 -26.52 27.07 -16.77
N SER A 24 -26.36 26.36 -17.89
CA SER A 24 -25.56 26.84 -19.03
C SER A 24 -26.12 28.08 -19.74
N ARG A 25 -27.28 28.62 -19.31
CA ARG A 25 -27.92 29.81 -19.88
C ARG A 25 -28.14 30.96 -18.89
N GLU A 26 -28.28 30.65 -17.60
CA GLU A 26 -28.45 31.64 -16.54
C GLU A 26 -27.74 31.19 -15.26
N ARG A 27 -26.91 32.08 -14.70
CA ARG A 27 -26.24 31.94 -13.41
C ARG A 27 -26.98 32.81 -12.39
N MET A 28 -27.85 32.22 -11.59
CA MET A 28 -28.62 32.95 -10.56
C MET A 28 -27.79 33.14 -9.28
N VAL A 29 -26.85 32.24 -9.01
CA VAL A 29 -25.99 32.23 -7.83
C VAL A 29 -24.56 32.55 -8.24
N LEU A 30 -24.01 33.63 -7.68
CA LEU A 30 -22.65 34.11 -7.99
C LEU A 30 -21.62 33.27 -7.25
N ASP A 31 -21.77 33.13 -5.93
CA ASP A 31 -20.92 32.31 -5.08
C ASP A 31 -21.76 31.60 -4.01
N ASN A 32 -21.29 30.47 -3.48
CA ASN A 32 -21.92 29.74 -2.39
C ASN A 32 -20.94 28.82 -1.65
N ASN A 33 -21.10 28.73 -0.34
CA ASN A 33 -20.33 27.83 0.52
C ASN A 33 -21.23 27.23 1.61
N HIS A 34 -21.43 25.92 1.57
CA HIS A 34 -21.99 25.15 2.67
C HIS A 34 -20.84 24.66 3.55
N THR A 35 -20.79 25.10 4.80
CA THR A 35 -19.79 24.69 5.79
C THR A 35 -20.44 23.85 6.89
N ARG A 36 -19.77 22.78 7.31
CA ARG A 36 -20.05 22.01 8.54
C ARG A 36 -18.78 21.95 9.38
N ASN A 37 -18.86 22.18 10.69
CA ASN A 37 -17.73 22.05 11.61
C ASN A 37 -18.15 21.39 12.93
N ALA A 38 -17.36 20.41 13.38
CA ALA A 38 -17.60 19.64 14.59
C ALA A 38 -17.01 20.29 15.86
N GLU A 39 -16.16 21.34 15.74
CA GLU A 39 -15.50 21.97 16.90
C GLU A 39 -16.31 23.11 17.53
N ASP A 40 -17.12 23.80 16.73
CA ASP A 40 -18.07 24.85 17.16
C ASP A 40 -19.54 24.39 16.99
N HIS A 41 -19.74 23.13 16.56
CA HIS A 41 -21.03 22.53 16.17
C HIS A 41 -21.83 23.35 15.16
N SER A 42 -21.17 24.14 14.29
CA SER A 42 -21.83 24.94 13.27
C SER A 42 -22.12 24.15 11.98
N GLU A 43 -23.26 24.47 11.37
CA GLU A 43 -23.59 24.14 9.99
C GLU A 43 -24.20 25.42 9.38
N THR A 44 -23.57 25.98 8.35
CA THR A 44 -23.98 27.24 7.71
C THR A 44 -24.03 27.12 6.20
N PHE A 45 -24.88 27.91 5.56
CA PHE A 45 -24.94 28.05 4.11
C PHE A 45 -25.00 29.52 3.71
N ASP A 46 -23.85 30.02 3.27
CA ASP A 46 -23.68 31.40 2.84
C ASP A 46 -23.64 31.45 1.30
N PHE A 47 -24.39 32.38 0.69
CA PHE A 47 -24.47 32.49 -0.76
C PHE A 47 -24.73 33.92 -1.23
N SER A 48 -24.31 34.23 -2.46
CA SER A 48 -24.48 35.54 -3.08
C SER A 48 -25.23 35.50 -4.41
N ILE A 49 -26.13 36.47 -4.62
CA ILE A 49 -26.99 36.53 -5.81
C ILE A 49 -27.12 37.97 -6.35
N PRO A 50 -27.40 38.19 -7.65
CA PRO A 50 -27.69 39.52 -8.16
C PRO A 50 -28.97 40.10 -7.55
N TYR A 51 -28.99 41.42 -7.30
CA TYR A 51 -30.09 42.16 -6.66
C TYR A 51 -31.49 41.85 -7.21
N LYS A 52 -31.62 41.51 -8.50
CA LYS A 52 -32.90 41.16 -9.17
C LYS A 52 -33.70 40.03 -8.51
N TYR A 53 -33.09 39.21 -7.64
CA TYR A 53 -33.76 38.10 -6.96
C TYR A 53 -34.09 38.36 -5.47
N THR A 54 -33.77 39.55 -4.92
CA THR A 54 -33.85 39.85 -3.48
C THR A 54 -35.25 39.73 -2.86
N LYS A 55 -36.32 39.79 -3.68
CA LYS A 55 -37.72 39.96 -3.25
C LYS A 55 -38.22 38.97 -2.18
N HIS A 56 -37.64 37.78 -2.09
CA HIS A 56 -38.07 36.71 -1.17
C HIS A 56 -37.03 36.35 -0.10
N LEU A 57 -35.95 37.14 0.00
CA LEU A 57 -34.93 37.03 1.05
C LEU A 57 -35.29 37.93 2.25
N ALA A 58 -36.29 37.53 3.03
CA ALA A 58 -36.54 38.13 4.33
C ALA A 58 -35.75 37.40 5.43
N ASN A 59 -35.37 38.10 6.50
CA ASN A 59 -34.81 37.45 7.68
C ASN A 59 -35.82 36.43 8.24
N GLN A 60 -35.31 35.32 8.76
CA GLN A 60 -36.04 34.12 9.17
C GLN A 60 -36.66 33.25 8.05
N ASN A 61 -36.71 33.68 6.78
CA ASN A 61 -37.10 32.75 5.70
C ASN A 61 -36.12 31.57 5.64
N ARG A 62 -36.62 30.38 5.31
CA ARG A 62 -35.84 29.14 5.31
C ARG A 62 -35.20 28.89 3.95
N VAL A 63 -34.07 28.17 3.95
CA VAL A 63 -33.27 27.86 2.77
C VAL A 63 -33.00 26.37 2.73
N LEU A 64 -33.37 25.70 1.64
CA LEU A 64 -33.25 24.25 1.48
C LEU A 64 -32.27 23.92 0.33
N ILE A 65 -31.27 23.10 0.63
CA ILE A 65 -30.22 22.67 -0.33
C ILE A 65 -30.10 21.13 -0.37
N PRO A 66 -29.69 20.54 -1.51
CA PRO A 66 -29.47 19.10 -1.61
C PRO A 66 -28.26 18.64 -0.78
N ASP A 67 -28.40 17.51 -0.10
CA ASP A 67 -27.31 16.88 0.65
C ASP A 67 -26.37 16.07 -0.27
N ASP A 68 -25.23 15.60 0.25
CA ASP A 68 -24.35 14.66 -0.47
C ASP A 68 -25.01 13.26 -0.63
N ILE A 69 -26.02 12.94 0.20
CA ILE A 69 -26.85 11.73 0.13
C ILE A 69 -28.00 11.95 -0.86
N ASN A 70 -28.17 11.02 -1.81
CA ASN A 70 -29.24 11.09 -2.81
C ASN A 70 -30.64 11.16 -2.16
N ASN A 71 -31.47 12.08 -2.66
CA ASN A 71 -32.85 12.34 -2.21
C ASN A 71 -32.99 12.87 -0.77
N LYS A 72 -31.92 13.43 -0.18
CA LYS A 72 -31.95 14.16 1.10
C LYS A 72 -31.64 15.65 0.90
N TYR A 73 -32.18 16.47 1.79
CA TYR A 73 -31.94 17.91 1.84
C TYR A 73 -31.52 18.37 3.24
N ARG A 74 -30.90 19.55 3.32
CA ARG A 74 -30.59 20.27 4.56
C ARG A 74 -31.22 21.66 4.53
N GLU A 75 -31.66 22.12 5.69
CA GLU A 75 -32.44 23.35 5.86
C GLU A 75 -31.73 24.34 6.78
N PHE A 76 -31.78 25.62 6.43
CA PHE A 76 -31.12 26.74 7.08
C PHE A 76 -32.10 27.91 7.27
N VAL A 77 -31.82 28.83 8.18
CA VAL A 77 -32.65 30.02 8.49
C VAL A 77 -31.85 31.28 8.18
N ILE A 78 -32.37 32.16 7.32
CA ILE A 78 -31.70 33.42 6.95
C ILE A 78 -31.52 34.31 8.19
N LYS A 79 -30.27 34.64 8.52
CA LYS A 79 -29.89 35.50 9.65
C LYS A 79 -29.67 36.95 9.21
N THR A 80 -28.90 37.12 8.14
CA THR A 80 -28.52 38.42 7.59
C THR A 80 -28.68 38.43 6.08
N VAL A 81 -29.03 39.60 5.55
CA VAL A 81 -29.12 39.89 4.12
C VAL A 81 -28.45 41.23 3.89
N GLU A 82 -27.20 41.20 3.42
CA GLU A 82 -26.43 42.40 3.12
C GLU A 82 -26.51 42.75 1.63
N THR A 83 -26.34 44.04 1.29
CA THR A 83 -26.36 44.51 -0.10
C THR A 83 -25.15 45.40 -0.34
N ASP A 84 -24.25 44.96 -1.22
CA ASP A 84 -23.12 45.75 -1.72
C ASP A 84 -23.01 45.64 -3.24
N ASN A 85 -22.65 46.73 -3.91
CA ASN A 85 -22.36 46.79 -5.35
C ASN A 85 -23.35 46.01 -6.27
N ASN A 86 -24.65 46.06 -5.96
CA ASN A 86 -25.75 45.37 -6.67
C ASN A 86 -25.74 43.82 -6.57
N ILE A 87 -25.01 43.29 -5.60
CA ILE A 87 -25.00 41.90 -5.14
C ILE A 87 -25.67 41.85 -3.76
N ILE A 88 -26.45 40.79 -3.52
CA ILE A 88 -26.96 40.41 -2.21
C ILE A 88 -26.05 39.32 -1.65
N PHE A 89 -25.67 39.45 -0.39
CA PHE A 89 -25.01 38.39 0.39
C PHE A 89 -25.99 37.90 1.45
N VAL A 90 -26.21 36.60 1.50
CA VAL A 90 -27.11 35.94 2.46
C VAL A 90 -26.27 35.04 3.35
N GLN A 91 -26.44 35.17 4.66
CA GLN A 91 -25.86 34.24 5.63
C GLN A 91 -26.99 33.48 6.35
N SER A 92 -26.81 32.17 6.51
CA SER A 92 -27.83 31.33 7.15
C SER A 92 -27.24 30.20 7.99
N ASP A 93 -27.73 30.09 9.23
CA ASP A 93 -27.40 29.00 10.15
C ASP A 93 -28.36 27.82 9.91
N ALA A 94 -27.94 26.60 10.18
CA ALA A 94 -28.81 25.42 10.04
C ALA A 94 -30.07 25.51 10.92
N ALA A 95 -31.22 25.18 10.35
CA ALA A 95 -32.52 25.38 10.98
C ALA A 95 -32.70 24.55 12.27
N TRP A 96 -32.11 23.36 12.31
CA TRP A 96 -32.13 22.49 13.49
C TRP A 96 -31.48 23.17 14.72
N LEU A 97 -30.55 24.10 14.53
CA LEU A 97 -29.90 24.79 15.66
C LEU A 97 -30.88 25.75 16.35
N ASP A 98 -31.66 26.53 15.59
CA ASP A 98 -32.74 27.34 16.17
C ASP A 98 -33.87 26.46 16.70
N ASP A 99 -34.31 25.48 15.91
CA ASP A 99 -35.49 24.67 16.23
C ASP A 99 -35.27 23.81 17.48
N LEU A 100 -34.09 23.22 17.67
CA LEU A 100 -33.78 22.36 18.82
C LEU A 100 -33.24 23.12 20.04
N SER A 101 -32.91 24.43 19.93
CA SER A 101 -32.35 25.20 21.06
C SER A 101 -33.11 26.48 21.47
N ARG A 102 -33.83 27.13 20.55
CA ARG A 102 -34.44 28.46 20.76
C ARG A 102 -35.95 28.47 20.57
N ASN A 103 -36.46 27.75 19.57
CA ASN A 103 -37.89 27.78 19.20
C ASN A 103 -38.75 26.87 20.08
N VAL A 104 -38.11 25.96 20.84
CA VAL A 104 -38.76 24.97 21.71
C VAL A 104 -38.42 25.25 23.17
N LYS A 105 -39.36 24.98 24.06
CA LYS A 105 -39.18 25.18 25.50
C LYS A 105 -38.15 24.17 26.06
N PRO A 106 -37.11 24.60 26.80
CA PRO A 106 -36.19 23.69 27.46
C PRO A 106 -36.89 22.66 28.35
N LEU A 107 -36.41 21.42 28.25
CA LEU A 107 -36.83 20.27 29.04
C LEU A 107 -36.39 20.47 30.50
N ALA A 108 -37.26 20.04 31.43
CA ALA A 108 -37.00 20.15 32.86
C ALA A 108 -35.94 19.12 33.33
N PRO A 109 -35.25 19.39 34.46
CA PRO A 109 -34.37 18.41 35.11
C PRO A 109 -35.04 17.04 35.24
N MET A 110 -34.35 15.98 34.82
CA MET A 110 -34.89 14.62 34.81
C MET A 110 -33.85 13.57 35.20
N ASN A 111 -34.33 12.44 35.71
CA ASN A 111 -33.51 11.26 35.99
C ASN A 111 -34.17 10.06 35.30
N ARG A 112 -33.52 9.55 34.26
CA ARG A 112 -33.98 8.50 33.35
C ARG A 112 -32.89 7.44 33.25
N GLN A 113 -32.99 6.39 34.07
CA GLN A 113 -32.01 5.31 34.10
C GLN A 113 -32.44 4.12 33.25
N ASN A 114 -31.47 3.46 32.61
CA ASN A 114 -31.65 2.31 31.73
C ASN A 114 -32.77 2.51 30.67
N ILE A 115 -32.78 3.66 30.01
CA ILE A 115 -33.63 3.91 28.82
C ILE A 115 -32.86 3.57 27.54
N THR A 116 -33.54 3.26 26.45
CA THR A 116 -32.86 3.10 25.14
C THR A 116 -32.46 4.46 24.55
N VAL A 117 -31.52 4.47 23.60
CA VAL A 117 -31.23 5.68 22.81
C VAL A 117 -32.47 6.16 22.06
N ASP A 118 -33.27 5.23 21.54
CA ASP A 118 -34.58 5.49 20.95
C ASP A 118 -35.50 6.30 21.87
N GLU A 119 -35.64 5.92 23.14
CA GLU A 119 -36.44 6.63 24.14
C GLU A 119 -35.83 7.97 24.53
N ALA A 120 -34.49 8.07 24.58
CA ALA A 120 -33.78 9.30 24.89
C ALA A 120 -33.97 10.36 23.79
N ILE A 121 -33.93 9.95 22.51
CA ILE A 121 -34.24 10.81 21.36
C ILE A 121 -35.73 11.19 21.37
N ASP A 122 -36.64 10.27 21.63
CA ASP A 122 -38.08 10.58 21.71
C ASP A 122 -38.41 11.57 22.86
N ILE A 123 -37.60 11.59 23.93
CA ILE A 123 -37.66 12.60 24.99
C ILE A 123 -37.09 13.94 24.53
N ALA A 124 -35.98 13.93 23.77
CA ALA A 124 -35.34 15.14 23.25
C ALA A 124 -36.24 15.89 22.24
N LEU A 125 -36.89 15.16 21.33
CA LEU A 125 -37.61 15.74 20.19
C LEU A 125 -39.04 16.22 20.51
N ILE A 126 -39.48 16.16 21.78
CA ILE A 126 -40.82 16.60 22.20
C ILE A 126 -41.08 18.06 21.78
N ASP A 127 -42.22 18.28 21.10
CA ASP A 127 -42.68 19.57 20.58
C ASP A 127 -41.70 20.28 19.60
N THR A 128 -40.68 19.59 19.07
CA THR A 128 -39.66 20.18 18.17
C THR A 128 -40.03 20.23 16.69
N GLY A 129 -41.02 19.45 16.25
CA GLY A 129 -41.31 19.26 14.82
C GLY A 129 -40.31 18.37 14.07
N TYR A 130 -39.25 17.89 14.74
CA TYR A 130 -38.35 16.86 14.23
C TYR A 130 -38.83 15.47 14.64
N LEU A 131 -38.59 14.49 13.78
CA LEU A 131 -38.87 13.07 13.99
C LEU A 131 -37.56 12.30 14.20
N LYS A 132 -37.64 11.15 14.87
CA LYS A 132 -36.51 10.22 14.96
C LYS A 132 -36.23 9.57 13.60
N GLY A 133 -34.95 9.51 13.23
CA GLY A 133 -34.43 8.91 12.01
C GLY A 133 -33.87 7.50 12.24
N ASN A 134 -32.70 7.23 11.66
CA ASN A 134 -31.94 6.01 11.95
C ASN A 134 -31.28 6.10 13.33
N VAL A 135 -31.20 4.97 14.05
CA VAL A 135 -30.48 4.84 15.33
C VAL A 135 -29.65 3.56 15.28
N ASP A 136 -28.34 3.67 15.39
CA ASP A 136 -27.41 2.54 15.23
C ASP A 136 -26.85 2.05 16.59
N PHE A 137 -27.73 1.81 17.59
CA PHE A 137 -27.29 1.43 18.94
C PHE A 137 -28.29 0.55 19.71
N ASP A 138 -27.93 -0.71 19.92
CA ASP A 138 -28.74 -1.72 20.63
C ASP A 138 -28.40 -1.77 22.13
N GLY A 139 -28.52 -0.64 22.82
CA GLY A 139 -28.08 -0.48 24.21
C GLY A 139 -28.86 0.55 25.03
N PHE A 140 -28.58 0.56 26.34
CA PHE A 140 -29.26 1.40 27.33
C PHE A 140 -28.32 2.48 27.91
N ILE A 141 -28.90 3.64 28.26
CA ILE A 141 -28.19 4.77 28.88
C ILE A 141 -28.94 5.37 30.07
N ASP A 142 -28.18 6.11 30.89
CA ASP A 142 -28.68 6.89 32.04
C ASP A 142 -28.69 8.39 31.68
N LEU A 143 -29.80 8.89 31.15
CA LEU A 143 -30.00 10.31 30.88
C LEU A 143 -30.40 11.05 32.18
N VAL A 144 -29.46 11.80 32.75
CA VAL A 144 -29.65 12.51 34.02
C VAL A 144 -29.26 13.98 33.87
N THR A 145 -30.20 14.89 34.14
CA THR A 145 -29.99 16.34 34.11
C THR A 145 -30.40 16.99 35.43
N THR A 146 -29.52 17.84 35.97
CA THR A 146 -29.73 18.60 37.21
C THR A 146 -30.32 19.99 36.97
N GLU A 147 -30.19 20.51 35.74
CA GLU A 147 -30.72 21.80 35.29
C GLU A 147 -31.63 21.66 34.05
N TYR A 148 -32.27 22.76 33.63
CA TYR A 148 -33.05 22.77 32.38
C TYR A 148 -32.12 22.67 31.17
N LYS A 149 -32.47 21.81 30.21
CA LYS A 149 -31.69 21.56 28.99
C LYS A 149 -32.55 21.70 27.74
N THR A 150 -32.00 22.29 26.69
CA THR A 150 -32.61 22.32 25.35
C THR A 150 -32.65 20.93 24.71
N ALA A 151 -33.47 20.73 23.68
CA ALA A 151 -33.49 19.47 22.92
C ALA A 151 -32.12 19.17 22.30
N TYR A 152 -31.45 20.21 21.78
CA TYR A 152 -30.08 20.15 21.28
C TYR A 152 -29.06 19.71 22.35
N GLU A 153 -29.10 20.29 23.56
CA GLU A 153 -28.22 19.85 24.65
C GLU A 153 -28.48 18.39 25.08
N ILE A 154 -29.74 17.93 25.07
CA ILE A 154 -30.04 16.52 25.35
C ILE A 154 -29.46 15.60 24.26
N LEU A 155 -29.52 16.00 22.99
CA LEU A 155 -28.91 15.23 21.89
C LEU A 155 -27.38 15.16 22.04
N LEU A 156 -26.71 16.27 22.37
CA LEU A 156 -25.27 16.27 22.69
C LEU A 156 -24.94 15.36 23.89
N MET A 157 -25.78 15.34 24.93
CA MET A 157 -25.59 14.42 26.06
C MET A 157 -25.77 12.95 25.65
N ILE A 158 -26.59 12.65 24.64
CA ILE A 158 -26.69 11.30 24.09
C ILE A 158 -25.40 10.93 23.33
N GLU A 159 -24.79 11.86 22.57
CA GLU A 159 -23.46 11.66 21.94
C GLU A 159 -22.29 11.51 22.94
N GLU A 160 -22.43 11.99 24.17
CA GLU A 160 -21.42 11.74 25.22
C GLU A 160 -21.64 10.39 25.91
N LEU A 161 -22.90 9.96 26.03
CA LEU A 161 -23.29 8.68 26.64
C LEU A 161 -23.13 7.48 25.68
N THR A 162 -23.20 7.70 24.37
CA THR A 162 -23.01 6.69 23.31
C THR A 162 -22.07 7.21 22.23
N ASP A 163 -21.20 6.36 21.66
CA ASP A 163 -20.13 6.76 20.71
C ASP A 163 -20.68 7.03 19.27
N LEU A 164 -21.90 7.57 19.22
CA LEU A 164 -22.69 7.89 18.03
C LEU A 164 -22.53 9.36 17.63
N HIS A 165 -23.12 9.75 16.51
CA HIS A 165 -23.22 11.15 16.11
C HIS A 165 -24.63 11.46 15.58
N PHE A 166 -25.20 12.58 16.01
CA PHE A 166 -26.50 13.03 15.51
C PHE A 166 -26.36 13.83 14.20
N ASP A 167 -27.26 13.61 13.25
CA ASP A 167 -27.31 14.35 11.99
C ASP A 167 -28.75 14.70 11.61
N CYS A 168 -28.95 15.91 11.08
CA CYS A 168 -30.27 16.42 10.73
C CYS A 168 -30.48 16.37 9.21
N THR A 169 -31.55 15.71 8.74
CA THR A 169 -31.93 15.70 7.31
C THR A 169 -33.41 16.00 7.11
N VAL A 170 -33.73 16.58 5.97
CA VAL A 170 -35.10 16.88 5.54
C VAL A 170 -35.48 16.01 4.35
N ASN A 171 -36.66 15.39 4.41
CA ASN A 171 -37.28 14.68 3.31
C ASN A 171 -38.25 15.62 2.56
N THR A 172 -38.31 15.50 1.24
CA THR A 172 -39.27 16.21 0.40
C THR A 172 -39.97 15.26 -0.57
N GLN A 173 -41.21 15.55 -0.94
CA GLN A 173 -41.94 14.82 -1.98
C GLN A 173 -42.61 15.83 -2.92
N GLY A 174 -42.09 15.93 -4.15
CA GLY A 174 -42.49 17.00 -5.07
C GLY A 174 -42.00 18.35 -4.56
N ASN A 175 -42.93 19.27 -4.32
CA ASN A 175 -42.66 20.65 -3.87
C ASN A 175 -42.91 20.85 -2.35
N SER A 176 -43.10 19.79 -1.57
CA SER A 176 -43.44 19.88 -0.15
C SER A 176 -42.46 19.10 0.72
N ILE A 177 -42.18 19.63 1.92
CA ILE A 177 -41.47 18.91 2.98
C ILE A 177 -42.39 17.79 3.51
N THR A 178 -41.83 16.60 3.73
CA THR A 178 -42.56 15.46 4.31
C THR A 178 -42.10 15.07 5.71
N GLY A 179 -41.00 15.64 6.19
CA GLY A 179 -40.54 15.53 7.56
C GLY A 179 -39.11 16.00 7.73
N ARG A 180 -38.81 16.53 8.93
CA ARG A 180 -37.46 16.80 9.43
C ARG A 180 -37.05 15.66 10.35
N TYR A 181 -35.81 15.18 10.26
CA TYR A 181 -35.37 13.96 10.95
C TYR A 181 -34.03 14.17 11.65
N VAL A 182 -33.94 13.75 12.92
CA VAL A 182 -32.69 13.57 13.65
C VAL A 182 -32.31 12.10 13.63
N HIS A 183 -31.20 11.79 12.95
CA HIS A 183 -30.53 10.49 12.95
C HIS A 183 -29.52 10.46 14.10
N MET A 184 -29.17 9.27 14.60
CA MET A 184 -28.17 9.05 15.65
C MET A 184 -27.36 7.80 15.31
N THR A 185 -26.35 7.96 14.47
CA THR A 185 -25.70 6.88 13.72
C THR A 185 -24.24 6.68 14.14
N GLU A 186 -23.72 5.46 13.98
CA GLU A 186 -22.28 5.22 14.13
C GLU A 186 -21.49 5.97 13.04
N ARG A 187 -20.28 6.42 13.38
CA ARG A 187 -19.37 7.01 12.38
C ARG A 187 -18.81 5.90 11.49
N LYS A 188 -19.11 5.98 10.19
CA LYS A 188 -18.66 5.01 9.18
C LYS A 188 -17.17 4.70 9.32
N ASP A 189 -16.89 3.42 9.50
CA ASP A 189 -15.54 2.89 9.48
C ASP A 189 -14.93 2.98 8.08
N PHE A 190 -13.60 2.83 8.00
CA PHE A 190 -12.79 3.14 6.82
C PHE A 190 -13.23 2.38 5.54
N GLU A 191 -14.02 3.02 4.67
CA GLU A 191 -14.49 2.50 3.37
C GLU A 191 -13.38 2.45 2.29
N GLY A 192 -12.11 2.30 2.68
CA GLY A 192 -10.96 2.10 1.77
C GLY A 192 -10.24 3.37 1.28
N LYS A 193 -10.78 4.57 1.54
CA LYS A 193 -10.29 5.80 0.90
C LYS A 193 -9.04 6.41 1.55
N GLU A 194 -7.87 6.14 0.98
CA GLU A 194 -6.61 6.79 1.38
C GLU A 194 -6.44 8.21 0.80
N LEU A 195 -5.87 9.09 1.61
CA LEU A 195 -5.54 10.48 1.30
C LEU A 195 -4.02 10.63 1.30
N VAL A 196 -3.45 10.94 0.13
CA VAL A 196 -2.01 10.92 -0.12
C VAL A 196 -1.49 12.33 -0.40
N ARG A 197 -0.40 12.70 0.27
CA ARG A 197 0.28 13.98 0.03
C ARG A 197 0.83 14.05 -1.39
N GLY A 198 0.45 15.11 -2.12
CA GLY A 198 0.76 15.27 -3.54
C GLY A 198 -0.33 14.76 -4.50
N HIS A 199 -1.42 14.16 -4.00
CA HIS A 199 -2.59 13.83 -4.83
C HIS A 199 -3.85 14.60 -4.37
N ASN A 200 -4.27 14.41 -3.13
CA ASN A 200 -5.54 14.95 -2.60
C ASN A 200 -5.38 15.66 -1.24
N VAL A 201 -4.26 15.49 -0.54
CA VAL A 201 -3.91 16.32 0.62
C VAL A 201 -3.19 17.59 0.15
N THR A 202 -3.78 18.75 0.45
CA THR A 202 -3.26 20.09 0.09
C THR A 202 -2.37 20.69 1.16
N GLY A 203 -2.62 20.38 2.44
CA GLY A 203 -1.85 20.90 3.56
C GLY A 203 -1.86 19.98 4.78
N ILE A 204 -0.75 19.97 5.51
CA ILE A 204 -0.61 19.29 6.80
C ILE A 204 0.09 20.28 7.74
N LYS A 205 -0.55 20.57 8.87
CA LYS A 205 -0.06 21.46 9.93
C LYS A 205 -0.09 20.67 11.24
N LYS A 206 1.05 20.63 11.93
CA LYS A 206 1.23 19.92 13.20
C LYS A 206 1.38 20.95 14.32
N LYS A 207 0.65 20.78 15.41
CA LYS A 207 0.66 21.66 16.58
C LYS A 207 0.88 20.82 17.83
N GLU A 208 2.08 20.90 18.39
CA GLU A 208 2.43 20.22 19.64
C GLU A 208 2.12 21.14 20.82
N ASN A 209 1.34 20.65 21.79
CA ASN A 209 0.88 21.40 22.95
C ASN A 209 1.11 20.59 24.23
N THR A 210 2.32 20.65 24.78
CA THR A 210 2.75 19.87 25.95
C THR A 210 2.28 20.43 27.30
N ARG A 211 1.35 21.41 27.31
CA ARG A 211 0.94 22.13 28.53
C ARG A 211 0.18 21.27 29.54
N GLU A 212 -0.61 20.31 29.06
CA GLU A 212 -1.45 19.41 29.88
C GLU A 212 -0.96 17.95 29.80
N LEU A 213 0.28 17.76 29.34
CA LEU A 213 0.90 16.45 29.13
C LEU A 213 1.24 15.78 30.47
N VAL A 214 0.46 14.77 30.80
CA VAL A 214 0.68 13.85 31.92
C VAL A 214 0.94 12.45 31.41
N THR A 215 1.77 11.69 32.12
CA THR A 215 2.11 10.30 31.79
C THR A 215 1.68 9.33 32.90
N ALA A 216 1.09 9.85 33.98
CA ALA A 216 0.42 9.08 35.03
C ALA A 216 -0.67 9.91 35.71
N LEU A 217 -1.69 9.23 36.26
CA LEU A 217 -2.77 9.84 37.05
C LEU A 217 -2.93 9.15 38.40
N ILE A 218 -3.04 9.95 39.46
CA ILE A 218 -3.60 9.52 40.74
C ILE A 218 -5.12 9.64 40.63
N LEU A 219 -5.81 8.51 40.68
CA LEU A 219 -7.26 8.42 40.58
C LEU A 219 -7.86 8.46 41.98
N THR A 220 -8.73 9.44 42.23
CA THR A 220 -9.41 9.62 43.52
C THR A 220 -10.91 9.45 43.36
N SER A 221 -11.59 8.86 44.34
CA SER A 221 -13.04 8.68 44.40
C SER A 221 -13.48 8.27 45.81
N THR A 222 -14.74 7.91 46.01
CA THR A 222 -15.27 7.36 47.27
C THR A 222 -16.02 6.05 47.05
N ASP A 223 -15.97 5.15 48.04
CA ASP A 223 -16.81 3.95 48.06
C ASP A 223 -18.26 4.25 48.47
N GLU A 224 -19.10 3.21 48.45
CA GLU A 224 -20.53 3.25 48.85
C GLU A 224 -20.80 3.72 50.30
N LYS A 225 -19.75 3.98 51.09
CA LYS A 225 -19.81 4.40 52.50
C LYS A 225 -19.06 5.72 52.73
N GLY A 226 -18.69 6.43 51.66
CA GLY A 226 -17.96 7.69 51.72
C GLY A 226 -16.49 7.55 52.11
N LYS A 227 -15.92 6.34 52.11
CA LYS A 227 -14.51 6.13 52.38
C LYS A 227 -13.70 6.48 51.11
N PRO A 228 -12.60 7.24 51.20
CA PRO A 228 -11.78 7.55 50.04
C PRO A 228 -11.20 6.27 49.42
N LEU A 229 -11.36 6.15 48.11
CA LEU A 229 -10.67 5.20 47.25
C LEU A 229 -9.59 5.96 46.48
N VAL A 230 -8.36 5.46 46.54
CA VAL A 230 -7.23 6.01 45.77
C VAL A 230 -6.57 4.86 45.03
N THR A 231 -6.27 5.06 43.75
CA THR A 231 -5.47 4.11 42.97
C THR A 231 -4.76 4.84 41.83
N GLU A 232 -3.64 4.31 41.35
CA GLU A 232 -2.84 4.94 40.32
C GLU A 232 -2.95 4.22 38.97
N ILE A 233 -2.69 4.98 37.91
CA ILE A 233 -2.47 4.47 36.56
C ILE A 233 -1.33 5.23 35.88
N THR A 234 -0.49 4.49 35.15
CA THR A 234 0.76 4.94 34.54
C THR A 234 0.79 4.53 33.07
N ASP A 235 1.44 5.32 32.22
CA ASP A 235 1.85 4.89 30.87
C ASP A 235 3.37 5.02 30.74
N ASP A 236 4.06 3.88 30.88
CA ASP A 236 5.51 3.76 30.76
C ASP A 236 6.04 4.26 29.40
N LYS A 237 5.27 4.11 28.32
CA LYS A 237 5.71 4.50 26.97
C LYS A 237 5.54 6.00 26.76
N ALA A 238 4.52 6.61 27.36
CA ALA A 238 4.40 8.06 27.43
C ALA A 238 5.51 8.65 28.33
N ARG A 239 5.84 8.01 29.46
CA ARG A 239 7.00 8.37 30.30
C ARG A 239 8.32 8.27 29.55
N ASP A 240 8.58 7.21 28.80
CA ASP A 240 9.86 7.04 28.11
C ASP A 240 10.00 7.99 26.91
N ARG A 241 8.87 8.49 26.37
CA ARG A 241 8.83 9.46 25.26
C ARG A 241 8.81 10.93 25.69
N TRP A 242 8.18 11.24 26.82
CA TRP A 242 7.88 12.62 27.25
C TRP A 242 8.27 12.93 28.70
N GLY A 243 8.59 11.91 29.51
CA GLY A 243 8.93 12.04 30.92
C GLY A 243 10.37 12.49 31.13
N ASN A 244 10.54 13.59 31.85
CA ASN A 244 11.87 14.16 32.13
C ASN A 244 12.72 13.18 32.95
N ASN A 245 13.89 12.81 32.43
CA ASN A 245 14.80 11.78 32.98
C ASN A 245 14.09 10.48 33.37
N GLY A 246 13.14 10.01 32.54
CA GLY A 246 12.40 8.76 32.79
C GLY A 246 11.48 8.81 34.02
N LYS A 247 11.07 10.00 34.47
CA LYS A 247 10.09 10.18 35.56
C LYS A 247 8.69 10.44 34.99
N PHE A 248 7.66 9.91 35.65
CA PHE A 248 6.27 10.17 35.28
C PHE A 248 5.87 11.63 35.56
N SER A 249 5.18 12.25 34.62
CA SER A 249 4.45 13.52 34.82
C SER A 249 3.09 13.17 35.42
N TRP A 250 2.88 13.51 36.70
CA TRP A 250 1.68 13.15 37.45
C TRP A 250 0.66 14.29 37.50
N SER A 251 -0.63 13.93 37.46
CA SER A 251 -1.73 14.79 37.91
C SER A 251 -2.77 13.96 38.69
N ILE A 252 -3.74 14.65 39.31
CA ILE A 252 -4.82 14.04 40.07
C ILE A 252 -6.10 14.10 39.23
N TYR A 253 -6.76 12.97 39.04
CA TYR A 253 -8.05 12.87 38.36
C TYR A 253 -9.10 12.39 39.35
N ASN A 254 -10.02 13.28 39.72
CA ASN A 254 -11.17 12.93 40.56
C ASN A 254 -12.22 12.24 39.70
N ILE A 255 -12.65 11.05 40.14
CA ILE A 255 -13.68 10.26 39.48
C ILE A 255 -14.93 10.38 40.33
N GLU A 256 -15.87 11.20 39.86
CA GLU A 256 -17.13 11.42 40.54
C GLU A 256 -17.92 10.10 40.63
N ALA A 257 -18.12 9.65 41.87
CA ALA A 257 -18.89 8.46 42.18
C ALA A 257 -20.38 8.82 42.17
N LYS A 258 -21.02 8.67 41.00
CA LYS A 258 -22.48 8.74 40.88
C LYS A 258 -23.10 7.80 41.93
N GLU A 259 -23.90 8.35 42.85
CA GLU A 259 -24.39 7.71 44.10
C GLU A 259 -25.08 6.32 43.90
N SER A 260 -25.50 5.96 42.68
CA SER A 260 -26.07 4.64 42.33
C SER A 260 -25.06 3.63 41.77
N ASP A 261 -23.87 4.08 41.35
CA ASP A 261 -22.84 3.26 40.71
C ASP A 261 -21.80 2.81 41.74
N LYS A 262 -21.78 1.51 42.05
CA LYS A 262 -20.83 0.90 42.99
C LYS A 262 -19.40 1.10 42.48
N MET A 263 -18.71 2.11 43.01
CA MET A 263 -17.35 2.46 42.63
C MET A 263 -16.36 1.41 43.16
N THR A 264 -15.50 0.92 42.26
CA THR A 264 -14.48 -0.08 42.58
C THR A 264 -13.15 0.31 41.95
N THR A 265 -12.05 -0.17 42.51
CA THR A 265 -10.69 0.08 42.01
C THR A 265 -10.53 -0.30 40.53
N ALA A 266 -11.27 -1.31 40.06
CA ALA A 266 -11.31 -1.70 38.65
C ALA A 266 -12.02 -0.65 37.77
N LYS A 267 -13.21 -0.19 38.16
CA LYS A 267 -13.93 0.89 37.45
C LYS A 267 -13.15 2.19 37.43
N MET A 268 -12.49 2.53 38.55
CA MET A 268 -11.59 3.68 38.63
C MET A 268 -10.48 3.57 37.59
N LYS A 269 -9.72 2.46 37.55
CA LYS A 269 -8.64 2.27 36.57
C LYS A 269 -9.13 2.31 35.12
N ILE A 270 -10.34 1.85 34.81
CA ILE A 270 -10.93 1.96 33.46
C ILE A 270 -11.21 3.43 33.10
N LYS A 271 -11.91 4.19 33.97
CA LYS A 271 -12.20 5.62 33.73
C LYS A 271 -10.90 6.45 33.67
N GLY A 272 -9.94 6.17 34.55
CA GLY A 272 -8.61 6.79 34.57
C GLY A 272 -7.75 6.45 33.35
N ALA A 273 -7.87 5.24 32.78
CA ALA A 273 -7.20 4.88 31.54
C ALA A 273 -7.72 5.70 30.36
N LYS A 274 -9.05 5.90 30.26
CA LYS A 274 -9.65 6.78 29.23
C LYS A 274 -9.16 8.23 29.40
N ALA A 275 -9.13 8.74 30.63
CA ALA A 275 -8.67 10.10 30.93
C ALA A 275 -7.17 10.32 30.62
N LEU A 276 -6.27 9.48 31.16
CA LEU A 276 -4.82 9.57 30.93
C LEU A 276 -4.50 9.47 29.44
N LYS A 277 -5.12 8.52 28.74
CA LYS A 277 -4.94 8.35 27.30
C LYS A 277 -5.39 9.59 26.52
N ASN A 278 -6.56 10.16 26.82
CA ASN A 278 -7.04 11.36 26.15
C ASN A 278 -6.07 12.56 26.34
N MET A 279 -5.50 12.72 27.54
CA MET A 279 -4.50 13.76 27.83
C MET A 279 -3.21 13.54 26.99
N ILE A 280 -2.70 12.31 26.93
CA ILE A 280 -1.53 11.95 26.09
C ILE A 280 -1.82 12.17 24.60
N ASP A 281 -2.94 11.66 24.09
CA ASP A 281 -3.32 11.76 22.67
C ASP A 281 -3.59 13.22 22.25
N SER A 282 -4.09 14.08 23.15
CA SER A 282 -4.33 15.51 22.89
C SER A 282 -3.05 16.36 22.72
N THR A 283 -1.89 15.84 23.15
CA THR A 283 -0.62 16.59 23.17
C THR A 283 -0.09 16.91 21.76
N VAL A 284 -0.52 16.17 20.73
CA VAL A 284 -0.09 16.38 19.33
C VAL A 284 -1.30 16.52 18.43
N GLU A 285 -1.75 17.76 18.24
CA GLU A 285 -2.77 18.10 17.28
C GLU A 285 -2.21 18.06 15.84
N TYR A 286 -3.01 17.53 14.93
CA TYR A 286 -2.77 17.59 13.49
C TYR A 286 -4.00 18.19 12.82
N GLU A 287 -3.75 19.09 11.87
CA GLU A 287 -4.74 19.76 11.03
C GLU A 287 -4.36 19.44 9.59
N VAL A 288 -5.18 18.63 8.92
CA VAL A 288 -4.94 18.17 7.55
C VAL A 288 -6.05 18.73 6.66
N THR A 289 -5.67 19.53 5.66
CA THR A 289 -6.58 20.01 4.62
C THR A 289 -6.42 19.18 3.36
N ALA A 290 -7.56 18.76 2.79
CA ALA A 290 -7.60 17.92 1.61
C ALA A 290 -8.80 18.28 0.71
N VAL A 291 -8.72 17.88 -0.55
CA VAL A 291 -9.69 18.19 -1.62
C VAL A 291 -10.15 16.90 -2.30
N GLU A 292 -11.46 16.79 -2.55
CA GLU A 292 -12.05 15.66 -3.28
C GLU A 292 -11.93 15.89 -4.81
N VAL A 293 -11.19 15.03 -5.52
CA VAL A 293 -10.75 15.29 -6.91
C VAL A 293 -11.65 14.65 -7.99
N ASN A 294 -12.42 13.60 -7.68
CA ASN A 294 -13.33 12.96 -8.64
C ASN A 294 -14.44 12.14 -7.96
N ARG A 295 -15.71 12.38 -8.34
CA ARG A 295 -16.90 11.70 -7.80
C ARG A 295 -17.28 10.37 -8.49
N GLN A 296 -16.64 10.01 -9.61
CA GLN A 296 -16.97 8.77 -10.36
C GLN A 296 -16.46 7.47 -9.71
N LEU A 297 -15.68 7.56 -8.63
CA LEU A 297 -15.27 6.41 -7.83
C LEU A 297 -16.27 6.15 -6.69
N LYS A 298 -16.38 4.89 -6.23
CA LYS A 298 -17.38 4.45 -5.22
C LYS A 298 -17.17 5.01 -3.80
N GLU A 299 -16.13 5.81 -3.61
CA GLU A 299 -15.52 6.17 -2.33
C GLU A 299 -15.59 7.69 -2.12
N GLN A 300 -16.72 8.20 -1.64
CA GLN A 300 -16.94 9.63 -1.38
C GLN A 300 -16.72 9.95 0.10
N VAL A 301 -15.99 11.02 0.41
CA VAL A 301 -15.65 11.43 1.79
C VAL A 301 -16.72 12.37 2.36
N ARG A 302 -17.31 12.04 3.51
CA ARG A 302 -18.37 12.84 4.18
C ARG A 302 -17.89 13.42 5.51
N PHE A 303 -18.66 14.36 6.04
CA PHE A 303 -18.51 14.84 7.42
C PHE A 303 -18.67 13.67 8.40
N GLY A 304 -17.77 13.55 9.39
CA GLY A 304 -17.77 12.44 10.35
C GLY A 304 -17.14 11.12 9.88
N ASP A 305 -16.86 10.92 8.58
CA ASP A 305 -16.24 9.68 8.07
C ASP A 305 -14.81 9.49 8.61
N ARG A 306 -14.38 8.24 8.77
CA ARG A 306 -13.00 7.86 9.14
C ARG A 306 -12.14 7.61 7.90
N VAL A 307 -11.07 8.38 7.75
CA VAL A 307 -10.15 8.34 6.60
C VAL A 307 -8.71 8.04 7.03
N ARG A 308 -7.89 7.50 6.11
CA ARG A 308 -6.45 7.31 6.33
C ARG A 308 -5.66 8.32 5.54
N VAL A 309 -4.74 9.02 6.20
CA VAL A 309 -3.79 9.95 5.59
C VAL A 309 -2.41 9.30 5.55
N ARG A 310 -1.77 9.37 4.38
CA ARG A 310 -0.42 8.84 4.14
C ARG A 310 0.49 9.96 3.65
N ASP A 311 1.49 10.29 4.45
CA ASP A 311 2.57 11.22 4.09
C ASP A 311 3.93 10.51 4.17
N VAL A 312 4.53 10.31 3.01
CA VAL A 312 5.86 9.69 2.83
C VAL A 312 6.99 10.72 2.72
N ILE A 313 6.69 12.01 2.80
CA ILE A 313 7.66 13.11 2.71
C ILE A 313 8.24 13.44 4.09
N PHE A 314 7.46 13.28 5.15
CA PHE A 314 7.94 13.38 6.53
C PHE A 314 8.74 12.13 6.94
N GLN A 315 9.76 12.30 7.78
CA GLN A 315 10.52 11.19 8.37
C GLN A 315 10.44 11.23 9.91
N PRO A 316 10.13 10.10 10.58
CA PRO A 316 9.64 8.83 9.99
C PRO A 316 8.28 9.02 9.28
N HIS A 317 7.98 8.17 8.29
CA HIS A 317 6.73 8.23 7.51
C HIS A 317 5.49 8.33 8.40
N PHE A 318 4.55 9.20 8.02
CA PHE A 318 3.31 9.37 8.76
C PHE A 318 2.17 8.57 8.11
N TYR A 319 1.62 7.66 8.91
CA TYR A 319 0.34 7.02 8.66
C TYR A 319 -0.62 7.46 9.77
N LEU A 320 -1.67 8.18 9.40
CA LEU A 320 -2.62 8.78 10.32
C LEU A 320 -4.01 8.20 10.02
N GLU A 321 -4.73 7.73 11.05
CA GLU A 321 -6.19 7.65 10.95
C GLU A 321 -6.79 8.95 11.47
N ALA A 322 -7.76 9.49 10.75
CA ALA A 322 -8.32 10.81 11.00
C ALA A 322 -9.84 10.79 10.82
N THR A 323 -10.55 11.63 11.55
CA THR A 323 -11.98 11.86 11.34
C THR A 323 -12.17 13.19 10.61
N VAL A 324 -13.11 13.26 9.67
CA VAL A 324 -13.49 14.52 9.01
C VAL A 324 -14.19 15.43 10.02
N LYS A 325 -13.48 16.46 10.51
CA LYS A 325 -13.99 17.43 11.49
C LYS A 325 -14.72 18.61 10.87
N SER A 326 -14.34 19.03 9.66
CA SER A 326 -15.09 20.04 8.91
C SER A 326 -15.12 19.77 7.41
N VAL A 327 -16.16 20.24 6.76
CA VAL A 327 -16.37 20.16 5.30
C VAL A 327 -16.85 21.52 4.81
N SER A 328 -16.28 22.01 3.71
CA SER A 328 -16.73 23.18 2.95
C SER A 328 -16.98 22.74 1.50
N ARG A 329 -18.16 23.03 0.94
CA ARG A 329 -18.54 22.64 -0.44
C ARG A 329 -19.39 23.70 -1.14
N ASP A 330 -19.15 23.86 -2.44
CA ASP A 330 -20.07 24.49 -3.38
C ASP A 330 -21.12 23.43 -3.81
N ILE A 331 -22.41 23.75 -3.78
CA ILE A 331 -23.46 22.77 -4.15
C ILE A 331 -23.57 22.57 -5.67
N PHE A 332 -23.08 23.53 -6.47
CA PHE A 332 -23.08 23.50 -7.92
C PHE A 332 -21.76 22.97 -8.50
N SER A 333 -20.61 23.34 -7.93
CA SER A 333 -19.27 22.95 -8.42
C SER A 333 -18.67 21.74 -7.68
N GLU A 334 -18.42 20.65 -8.41
CA GLU A 334 -17.95 19.39 -7.80
C GLU A 334 -16.43 19.32 -7.54
N SER A 335 -15.66 20.34 -7.94
CA SER A 335 -14.18 20.35 -7.86
C SER A 335 -13.60 21.22 -6.74
N SER A 336 -14.43 21.69 -5.80
CA SER A 336 -14.06 22.66 -4.76
C SER A 336 -14.19 22.15 -3.33
N LYS A 337 -14.72 20.93 -3.14
CA LYS A 337 -15.01 20.36 -1.81
C LYS A 337 -13.73 20.15 -1.02
N GLN A 338 -13.58 20.96 0.02
CA GLN A 338 -12.48 20.95 0.97
C GLN A 338 -12.94 20.35 2.29
N PHE A 339 -12.03 19.73 3.02
CA PHE A 339 -12.31 19.20 4.35
C PHE A 339 -11.09 19.26 5.25
N THR A 340 -11.33 19.52 6.54
CA THR A 340 -10.30 19.51 7.58
C THR A 340 -10.46 18.27 8.44
N LEU A 341 -9.37 17.53 8.62
CA LEU A 341 -9.34 16.33 9.43
C LEU A 341 -8.78 16.62 10.82
N GLY A 342 -9.32 15.95 11.82
CA GLY A 342 -8.86 16.00 13.21
C GLY A 342 -9.15 14.70 13.95
N SER A 343 -9.00 14.72 15.29
CA SER A 343 -9.04 13.52 16.13
C SER A 343 -8.06 12.45 15.61
N ILE A 344 -6.85 12.91 15.27
CA ILE A 344 -5.87 12.15 14.50
C ILE A 344 -5.07 11.19 15.38
N LYS A 345 -5.07 9.92 14.98
CA LYS A 345 -4.32 8.84 15.60
C LYS A 345 -3.12 8.50 14.72
N GLN A 346 -1.93 8.87 15.17
CA GLN A 346 -0.68 8.51 14.50
C GLN A 346 -0.30 7.04 14.77
N TYR A 347 0.01 6.30 13.71
CA TYR A 347 0.69 5.02 13.78
C TYR A 347 2.13 5.16 13.26
N SER A 348 3.09 4.44 13.85
CA SER A 348 4.35 4.16 13.15
C SER A 348 4.12 3.07 12.10
N GLU A 349 5.05 2.94 11.15
CA GLU A 349 4.97 1.86 10.16
C GLU A 349 4.95 0.48 10.83
N ASP A 350 5.73 0.27 11.90
CA ASP A 350 5.66 -0.94 12.72
C ASP A 350 4.31 -1.13 13.41
N GLN A 351 3.57 -0.06 13.77
CA GLN A 351 2.27 -0.21 14.41
C GLN A 351 1.18 -0.70 13.46
N LEU A 352 1.19 -0.27 12.19
CA LEU A 352 0.31 -0.82 11.15
C LEU A 352 0.79 -2.19 10.69
N ARG A 353 2.09 -2.34 10.47
CA ARG A 353 2.69 -3.63 10.16
C ARG A 353 2.62 -4.59 11.34
N ARG A 354 2.30 -4.21 12.58
CA ARG A 354 2.39 -5.10 13.76
C ARG A 354 1.55 -6.37 13.63
N TYR A 355 0.36 -6.29 13.03
CA TYR A 355 -0.45 -7.49 12.76
C TYR A 355 0.10 -8.32 11.59
N PHE A 356 0.56 -7.66 10.51
CA PHE A 356 1.24 -8.33 9.40
C PHE A 356 2.58 -8.96 9.83
N ASN A 357 3.30 -8.33 10.75
CA ASN A 357 4.58 -8.74 11.31
C ASN A 357 4.38 -9.75 12.44
N SER A 358 3.26 -9.73 13.18
CA SER A 358 2.91 -10.81 14.11
C SER A 358 2.46 -12.03 13.32
N LEU A 359 1.64 -11.90 12.27
CA LEU A 359 1.33 -13.00 11.35
C LEU A 359 2.59 -13.52 10.64
N LYS A 360 3.47 -12.64 10.15
CA LYS A 360 4.75 -13.03 9.55
C LYS A 360 5.70 -13.65 10.58
N SER A 361 5.73 -13.17 11.82
CA SER A 361 6.55 -13.74 12.89
C SER A 361 5.97 -15.06 13.37
N GLU A 362 4.65 -15.21 13.46
CA GLU A 362 3.96 -16.45 13.80
C GLU A 362 4.13 -17.48 12.69
N LEU A 363 4.09 -17.06 11.42
CA LEU A 363 4.43 -17.87 10.26
C LEU A 363 5.92 -18.23 10.24
N THR A 364 6.82 -17.31 10.61
CA THR A 364 8.27 -17.55 10.71
C THR A 364 8.59 -18.47 11.89
N THR A 365 7.93 -18.31 13.02
CA THR A 365 7.98 -19.21 14.18
C THR A 365 7.46 -20.59 13.79
N LYS A 366 6.28 -20.71 13.17
CA LYS A 366 5.73 -21.99 12.66
C LYS A 366 6.56 -22.61 11.51
N LEU A 367 7.34 -21.83 10.77
CA LEU A 367 8.31 -22.32 9.78
C LEU A 367 9.63 -22.77 10.43
N ASN A 368 10.07 -22.11 11.50
CA ASN A 368 11.32 -22.43 12.22
C ASN A 368 11.12 -23.57 13.24
N ASP A 369 9.97 -23.64 13.92
CA ASP A 369 9.60 -24.67 14.91
C ASP A 369 9.49 -26.07 14.30
N ASN A 370 9.55 -26.19 12.97
CA ASN A 370 9.70 -27.48 12.29
C ASN A 370 11.12 -28.07 12.36
N ILE A 371 12.07 -27.42 13.06
CA ILE A 371 13.32 -28.03 13.54
C ILE A 371 13.59 -27.64 15.01
N ASN A 372 13.16 -28.51 15.93
CA ASN A 372 13.63 -28.63 17.32
C ASN A 372 13.61 -27.36 18.22
N ASN A 373 12.44 -26.99 18.74
CA ASN A 373 12.35 -26.03 19.85
C ASN A 373 12.64 -26.68 21.23
N LEU A 374 13.85 -27.23 21.41
CA LEU A 374 14.29 -27.86 22.66
C LEU A 374 15.07 -26.87 23.54
N ASP A 375 15.98 -26.10 22.95
CA ASP A 375 16.95 -25.27 23.70
C ASP A 375 16.30 -24.03 24.35
N THR A 376 15.25 -23.47 23.75
CA THR A 376 14.51 -22.31 24.29
C THR A 376 13.76 -22.64 25.59
N ILE A 377 13.44 -23.91 25.83
CA ILE A 377 12.83 -24.39 27.07
C ILE A 377 13.90 -24.53 28.17
N ILE A 378 15.11 -24.98 27.81
CA ILE A 378 16.21 -25.25 28.74
C ILE A 378 16.77 -23.96 29.36
N ALA A 379 16.83 -22.86 28.59
CA ALA A 379 17.40 -21.59 29.04
C ALA A 379 16.65 -20.92 30.23
N ASN A 380 15.38 -21.26 30.45
CA ASN A 380 14.54 -20.63 31.48
C ASN A 380 14.49 -21.39 32.83
N ILE A 381 15.34 -22.41 33.02
CA ILE A 381 15.34 -23.28 34.22
C ILE A 381 16.76 -23.31 34.84
N SER A 382 17.35 -22.14 35.10
CA SER A 382 18.72 -22.01 35.63
C SER A 382 18.86 -21.02 36.79
N GLU A 383 17.80 -20.85 37.60
CA GLU A 383 17.91 -20.28 38.95
C GLU A 383 17.27 -21.20 40.00
N THR A 384 17.81 -21.17 41.23
CA THR A 384 17.42 -21.96 42.42
C THR A 384 17.94 -23.41 42.47
N VAL A 385 19.27 -23.56 42.62
CA VAL A 385 19.86 -24.81 43.14
C VAL A 385 19.77 -24.83 44.66
N ALA A 386 19.01 -25.76 45.23
CA ALA A 386 19.03 -26.11 46.65
C ALA A 386 18.94 -27.64 46.77
N GLU A 387 20.02 -28.26 47.25
CA GLU A 387 20.23 -29.72 47.16
C GLU A 387 19.19 -30.51 47.97
N ASN A 388 18.57 -31.49 47.30
CA ASN A 388 17.78 -32.54 47.95
C ASN A 388 18.18 -33.89 47.36
N ASP A 389 18.94 -34.67 48.13
CA ASP A 389 19.27 -36.05 47.79
C ASP A 389 18.02 -36.88 47.50
N ILE A 390 18.02 -37.57 46.35
CA ILE A 390 16.96 -38.48 45.93
C ILE A 390 17.31 -39.87 46.45
N HIS A 391 16.57 -40.37 47.44
CA HIS A 391 16.71 -41.77 47.88
C HIS A 391 16.24 -42.72 46.78
N LYS A 392 17.02 -43.77 46.50
CA LYS A 392 16.71 -44.79 45.47
C LYS A 392 16.60 -46.14 46.17
N SER A 393 15.43 -46.77 46.10
CA SER A 393 15.10 -47.97 46.88
C SER A 393 13.80 -48.61 46.37
N GLU A 394 13.62 -49.92 46.58
CA GLU A 394 12.34 -50.63 46.37
C GLU A 394 11.35 -50.37 47.52
N ILE A 395 11.82 -49.85 48.65
CA ILE A 395 11.05 -49.56 49.86
C ILE A 395 11.20 -48.08 50.20
N ALA A 396 10.11 -47.41 50.58
CA ALA A 396 10.11 -46.00 50.95
C ALA A 396 11.10 -45.70 52.10
N PRO A 397 11.82 -44.57 52.06
CA PRO A 397 12.80 -44.24 53.10
C PRO A 397 12.11 -43.88 54.43
N GLU A 398 12.42 -44.64 55.48
CA GLU A 398 12.04 -44.31 56.85
C GLU A 398 13.03 -43.32 57.46
N TYR A 399 12.50 -42.28 58.11
CA TYR A 399 13.30 -41.29 58.84
C TYR A 399 13.17 -41.55 60.35
N LEU A 400 14.30 -41.50 61.06
CA LEU A 400 14.31 -41.48 62.53
C LEU A 400 13.46 -40.30 63.03
N ASP A 401 12.76 -40.50 64.14
CA ASP A 401 11.67 -39.67 64.68
C ASP A 401 10.38 -39.56 63.83
N GLY A 402 10.29 -40.27 62.69
CA GLY A 402 9.02 -40.53 61.99
C GLY A 402 8.38 -39.34 61.25
N VAL A 403 9.02 -38.17 61.25
CA VAL A 403 8.57 -36.97 60.54
C VAL A 403 9.34 -36.82 59.23
N ILE A 404 8.71 -37.17 58.10
CA ILE A 404 9.29 -37.01 56.77
C ILE A 404 9.11 -35.55 56.29
N PRO A 405 10.18 -34.82 55.94
CA PRO A 405 10.06 -33.46 55.43
C PRO A 405 9.29 -33.39 54.10
N VAL A 406 8.45 -32.37 53.95
CA VAL A 406 7.70 -32.10 52.70
C VAL A 406 8.68 -31.89 51.54
N ASN A 407 8.30 -32.35 50.36
CA ASN A 407 9.09 -32.31 49.12
C ASN A 407 10.35 -33.18 49.08
N LYS A 408 10.55 -34.12 50.02
CA LYS A 408 11.53 -35.20 49.82
C LYS A 408 11.14 -36.12 48.67
N LEU A 409 12.15 -36.62 47.95
CA LEU A 409 12.02 -37.41 46.73
C LEU A 409 12.54 -38.84 46.95
N TRP A 410 11.74 -39.81 46.52
CA TRP A 410 12.06 -41.24 46.51
C TRP A 410 11.86 -41.78 45.09
N LEU A 411 12.91 -42.34 44.50
CA LEU A 411 12.82 -43.12 43.27
C LEU A 411 12.50 -44.57 43.64
N ASP A 412 11.27 -44.98 43.36
CA ASP A 412 10.75 -46.31 43.61
C ASP A 412 11.20 -47.28 42.52
N THR A 413 12.17 -48.12 42.85
CA THR A 413 12.75 -49.10 41.92
C THR A 413 11.99 -50.42 41.88
N SER A 414 10.86 -50.57 42.59
CA SER A 414 10.01 -51.77 42.51
C SER A 414 9.18 -51.86 41.21
N THR A 415 9.31 -50.86 40.33
CA THR A 415 8.56 -50.71 39.07
C THR A 415 9.50 -50.47 37.90
N GLN A 416 9.07 -50.79 36.67
CA GLN A 416 9.88 -50.63 35.47
C GLN A 416 9.04 -49.97 34.34
N PRO A 417 9.39 -48.76 33.86
CA PRO A 417 10.44 -47.88 34.39
C PRO A 417 10.19 -47.48 35.86
N ALA A 418 11.27 -47.16 36.59
CA ALA A 418 11.20 -46.78 38.00
C ALA A 418 10.49 -45.43 38.17
N ILE A 419 9.57 -45.36 39.13
CA ILE A 419 8.66 -44.22 39.30
C ILE A 419 9.20 -43.27 40.38
N LEU A 420 9.33 -41.99 40.07
CA LEU A 420 9.68 -40.96 41.05
C LEU A 420 8.44 -40.59 41.87
N LYS A 421 8.61 -40.49 43.19
CA LYS A 421 7.56 -40.12 44.15
C LYS A 421 8.05 -38.99 45.06
N ARG A 422 7.14 -38.10 45.43
CA ARG A 422 7.38 -36.97 46.34
C ARG A 422 6.53 -37.10 47.61
N TRP A 423 7.12 -36.80 48.76
CA TRP A 423 6.36 -36.74 50.02
C TRP A 423 5.61 -35.41 50.14
N ASN A 424 4.28 -35.47 50.25
CA ASN A 424 3.44 -34.27 50.32
C ASN A 424 3.14 -33.78 51.76
N GLY A 425 3.76 -34.39 52.78
CA GLY A 425 3.45 -34.16 54.20
C GLY A 425 2.54 -35.23 54.83
N THR A 426 1.86 -36.05 54.03
CA THR A 426 0.94 -37.11 54.50
C THR A 426 1.11 -38.45 53.80
N GLN A 427 1.53 -38.45 52.53
CA GLN A 427 1.72 -39.65 51.71
C GLN A 427 2.72 -39.40 50.57
N TRP A 428 3.25 -40.50 50.01
CA TRP A 428 4.07 -40.49 48.80
C TRP A 428 3.16 -40.42 47.56
N ILE A 429 3.18 -39.28 46.86
CA ILE A 429 2.48 -39.09 45.58
C ILE A 429 3.43 -39.32 44.41
N ILE A 430 2.92 -39.75 43.26
CA ILE A 430 3.71 -39.89 42.02
C ILE A 430 4.10 -38.51 41.51
N ASP A 431 5.37 -38.37 41.12
CA ASP A 431 5.98 -37.11 40.65
C ASP A 431 6.75 -37.27 39.31
N SER A 432 6.86 -38.50 38.80
CA SER A 432 7.24 -38.78 37.40
C SER A 432 6.01 -39.06 36.53
N PRO A 433 5.98 -38.59 35.26
CA PRO A 433 4.96 -38.96 34.28
C PRO A 433 4.82 -40.48 34.10
N THR A 434 3.60 -40.98 33.87
CA THR A 434 3.31 -42.43 33.75
C THR A 434 2.72 -42.86 32.41
N LYS A 435 2.22 -41.91 31.62
CA LYS A 435 1.63 -42.11 30.28
C LYS A 435 2.09 -40.99 29.34
N PRO A 436 2.05 -41.17 28.00
CA PRO A 436 2.44 -40.13 27.04
C PRO A 436 1.64 -38.82 27.16
N SER A 437 0.37 -38.90 27.56
CA SER A 437 -0.49 -37.76 27.90
C SER A 437 0.12 -36.85 28.98
N ASP A 438 0.81 -37.47 29.95
CA ASP A 438 1.33 -36.81 31.16
C ASP A 438 2.58 -35.95 30.85
N ILE A 439 3.11 -36.03 29.62
CA ILE A 439 4.18 -35.19 29.06
C ILE A 439 3.76 -34.42 27.78
N GLY A 440 2.47 -34.42 27.43
CA GLY A 440 1.99 -33.77 26.21
C GLY A 440 2.42 -34.44 24.89
N ALA A 441 2.82 -35.72 24.92
CA ALA A 441 3.25 -36.42 23.71
C ALA A 441 2.05 -36.85 22.84
N VAL A 442 1.93 -36.19 21.68
CA VAL A 442 0.90 -36.46 20.65
C VAL A 442 1.23 -37.74 19.87
N ALA A 443 0.20 -38.49 19.45
CA ALA A 443 0.38 -39.64 18.57
C ALA A 443 0.93 -39.21 17.20
N LYS A 444 1.91 -39.95 16.67
CA LYS A 444 2.62 -39.62 15.42
C LYS A 444 1.65 -39.45 14.25
N GLU A 445 0.63 -40.31 14.17
CA GLU A 445 -0.39 -40.34 13.13
C GLU A 445 -1.34 -39.13 13.23
N SER A 446 -1.60 -38.63 14.44
CA SER A 446 -2.34 -37.36 14.64
C SER A 446 -1.53 -36.17 14.14
N ALA A 447 -0.26 -36.06 14.55
CA ALA A 447 0.64 -35.00 14.09
C ALA A 447 0.82 -35.01 12.55
N MET A 448 0.73 -36.18 11.91
CA MET A 448 0.68 -36.30 10.45
C MET A 448 -0.61 -35.72 9.86
N ILE A 449 -1.78 -36.02 10.43
CA ILE A 449 -3.06 -35.43 9.98
C ILE A 449 -3.08 -33.91 10.22
N ASP A 450 -2.58 -33.42 11.35
CA ASP A 450 -2.49 -31.99 11.65
C ASP A 450 -1.55 -31.27 10.65
N SER A 451 -0.48 -31.93 10.20
CA SER A 451 0.38 -31.41 9.13
C SER A 451 -0.32 -31.36 7.76
N LEU A 452 -1.24 -32.29 7.49
CA LEU A 452 -2.06 -32.30 6.28
C LEU A 452 -3.18 -31.24 6.34
N GLU A 453 -3.76 -30.99 7.52
CA GLU A 453 -4.67 -29.86 7.75
C GLU A 453 -3.96 -28.51 7.53
N ALA A 454 -2.71 -28.37 7.97
CA ALA A 454 -1.90 -27.19 7.69
C ALA A 454 -1.65 -27.00 6.17
N VAL A 455 -1.43 -28.07 5.41
CA VAL A 455 -1.35 -28.01 3.94
C VAL A 455 -2.69 -27.60 3.33
N TYR A 456 -3.81 -28.20 3.77
CA TYR A 456 -5.17 -27.84 3.33
C TYR A 456 -5.49 -26.36 3.55
N LYS A 457 -5.24 -25.83 4.75
CA LYS A 457 -5.43 -24.41 5.09
C LYS A 457 -4.61 -23.46 4.21
N ASN A 458 -3.37 -23.83 3.86
CA ASN A 458 -2.52 -23.04 2.96
C ASN A 458 -3.00 -23.08 1.49
N MET A 459 -3.59 -24.20 1.04
CA MET A 459 -4.16 -24.29 -0.31
C MET A 459 -5.51 -23.59 -0.44
N ALA A 460 -6.28 -23.41 0.64
CA ALA A 460 -7.61 -22.79 0.61
C ALA A 460 -7.61 -21.40 -0.06
N GLY A 461 -6.62 -20.55 0.24
CA GLY A 461 -6.46 -19.25 -0.42
C GLY A 461 -6.10 -19.36 -1.91
N GLN A 462 -5.37 -20.39 -2.31
CA GLN A 462 -5.03 -20.66 -3.72
C GLN A 462 -6.23 -21.20 -4.50
N HIS A 463 -7.05 -22.04 -3.86
CA HIS A 463 -8.31 -22.55 -4.40
C HIS A 463 -9.27 -21.39 -4.69
N LEU A 464 -9.48 -20.51 -3.71
CA LEU A 464 -10.34 -19.32 -3.85
C LEU A 464 -9.85 -18.38 -4.98
N ALA A 465 -8.54 -18.14 -5.07
CA ALA A 465 -7.97 -17.30 -6.13
C ALA A 465 -8.15 -17.91 -7.52
N LEU A 466 -7.90 -19.21 -7.69
CA LEU A 466 -8.09 -19.92 -8.95
C LEU A 466 -9.57 -19.96 -9.36
N SER A 467 -10.49 -20.17 -8.42
CA SER A 467 -11.93 -20.14 -8.68
C SER A 467 -12.41 -18.76 -9.15
N ALA A 468 -11.86 -17.67 -8.59
CA ALA A 468 -12.14 -16.31 -9.05
C ALA A 468 -11.57 -16.04 -10.46
N GLU A 469 -10.34 -16.50 -10.75
CA GLU A 469 -9.71 -16.41 -12.07
C GLU A 469 -10.54 -17.13 -13.14
N VAL A 470 -10.97 -18.37 -12.86
CA VAL A 470 -11.84 -19.16 -13.76
C VAL A 470 -13.20 -18.48 -13.96
N THR A 471 -13.80 -17.91 -12.91
CA THR A 471 -15.08 -17.19 -13.00
C THR A 471 -14.99 -15.98 -13.94
N ILE A 472 -13.89 -15.22 -13.89
CA ILE A 472 -13.65 -14.08 -14.79
C ILE A 472 -13.52 -14.53 -16.25
N ILE A 473 -12.88 -15.67 -16.51
CA ILE A 473 -12.73 -16.23 -17.86
C ILE A 473 -14.05 -16.80 -18.40
N LEU A 474 -14.87 -17.46 -17.56
CA LEU A 474 -16.22 -17.91 -17.94
C LEU A 474 -17.16 -16.75 -18.30
N GLN A 475 -16.97 -15.58 -17.69
CA GLN A 475 -17.71 -14.34 -17.96
C GLN A 475 -17.15 -13.52 -19.13
N ASN A 476 -16.07 -13.97 -19.79
CA ASN A 476 -15.42 -13.21 -20.86
C ASN A 476 -16.24 -13.23 -22.17
N GLU A 477 -16.60 -12.06 -22.70
CA GLU A 477 -17.41 -11.90 -23.92
C GLU A 477 -16.80 -12.54 -25.18
N PHE A 478 -15.47 -12.71 -25.22
CA PHE A 478 -14.76 -13.31 -26.35
C PHE A 478 -14.65 -14.85 -26.24
N LEU A 479 -14.96 -15.44 -25.07
CA LEU A 479 -15.09 -16.89 -24.94
C LEU A 479 -16.47 -17.29 -25.47
N VAL A 480 -16.51 -17.78 -26.72
CA VAL A 480 -17.75 -18.15 -27.42
C VAL A 480 -17.95 -19.66 -27.63
N ASP A 481 -16.93 -20.48 -27.38
CA ASP A 481 -17.04 -21.94 -27.45
C ASP A 481 -17.71 -22.48 -26.18
N GLN A 482 -18.89 -23.06 -26.33
CA GLN A 482 -19.66 -23.61 -25.22
C GLN A 482 -19.04 -24.89 -24.65
N THR A 483 -18.40 -25.72 -25.48
CA THR A 483 -17.69 -26.93 -25.05
C THR A 483 -16.55 -26.58 -24.09
N ILE A 484 -15.80 -25.52 -24.41
CA ILE A 484 -14.72 -25.03 -23.56
C ILE A 484 -15.27 -24.43 -22.25
N LYS A 485 -16.41 -23.73 -22.30
CA LYS A 485 -17.10 -23.26 -21.08
C LYS A 485 -17.57 -24.40 -20.19
N ASP A 486 -18.23 -25.41 -20.77
CA ASP A 486 -18.76 -26.55 -20.04
C ASP A 486 -17.62 -27.37 -19.41
N ASN A 487 -16.55 -27.64 -20.16
CA ASN A 487 -15.34 -28.29 -19.64
C ASN A 487 -14.69 -27.49 -18.51
N LEU A 488 -14.51 -26.18 -18.68
CA LEU A 488 -13.88 -25.31 -17.69
C LEU A 488 -14.71 -25.22 -16.40
N ASN A 489 -16.03 -25.10 -16.53
CA ASN A 489 -16.97 -25.06 -15.42
C ASN A 489 -17.09 -26.41 -14.69
N GLN A 490 -17.09 -27.53 -15.43
CA GLN A 490 -17.10 -28.88 -14.85
C GLN A 490 -15.81 -29.16 -14.06
N ASN A 491 -14.63 -28.85 -14.61
CA ASN A 491 -13.36 -29.03 -13.89
C ASN A 491 -13.27 -28.13 -12.65
N LEU A 492 -13.89 -26.94 -12.67
CA LEU A 492 -14.01 -26.09 -11.48
C LEU A 492 -14.90 -26.74 -10.42
N ALA A 493 -16.07 -27.29 -10.81
CA ALA A 493 -16.98 -28.00 -9.92
C ALA A 493 -16.33 -29.27 -9.33
N ASP A 494 -15.60 -30.04 -10.13
CA ASP A 494 -14.89 -31.25 -9.70
C ASP A 494 -13.77 -30.92 -8.71
N ALA A 495 -12.93 -29.92 -9.02
CA ALA A 495 -11.88 -29.46 -8.11
C ALA A 495 -12.43 -28.92 -6.79
N SER A 496 -13.54 -28.17 -6.84
CA SER A 496 -14.23 -27.65 -5.65
C SER A 496 -14.85 -28.77 -4.81
N SER A 497 -15.45 -29.77 -5.44
CA SER A 497 -16.08 -30.91 -4.76
C SER A 497 -15.03 -31.76 -4.04
N ILE A 498 -13.88 -32.03 -4.67
CA ILE A 498 -12.77 -32.74 -4.03
C ILE A 498 -12.15 -31.90 -2.90
N PHE A 499 -12.05 -30.58 -3.07
CA PHE A 499 -11.55 -29.68 -2.02
C PHE A 499 -12.44 -29.67 -0.77
N ILE A 500 -13.77 -29.60 -0.94
CA ILE A 500 -14.73 -29.68 0.17
C ILE A 500 -14.63 -31.04 0.88
N ALA A 501 -14.67 -32.14 0.11
CA ALA A 501 -14.56 -33.49 0.67
C ALA A 501 -13.24 -33.73 1.41
N LEU A 502 -12.13 -33.09 0.99
CA LEU A 502 -10.85 -33.12 1.69
C LEU A 502 -10.93 -32.42 3.05
N GLY A 503 -11.58 -31.26 3.14
CA GLY A 503 -11.82 -30.56 4.41
C GLY A 503 -12.67 -31.38 5.37
N GLU A 504 -13.79 -31.94 4.89
CA GLU A 504 -14.68 -32.81 5.67
C GLU A 504 -13.95 -34.06 6.19
N LEU A 505 -13.15 -34.71 5.32
CA LEU A 505 -12.36 -35.88 5.68
C LEU A 505 -11.31 -35.56 6.76
N ILE A 506 -10.59 -34.44 6.64
CA ILE A 506 -9.58 -34.04 7.63
C ILE A 506 -10.23 -33.82 9.00
N ILE A 507 -11.34 -33.07 9.06
CA ILE A 507 -12.10 -32.84 10.32
C ILE A 507 -12.56 -34.18 10.92
N ALA A 508 -13.06 -35.11 10.09
CA ALA A 508 -13.50 -36.42 10.53
C ALA A 508 -12.35 -37.30 11.06
N LYS A 509 -11.12 -37.19 10.52
CA LYS A 509 -9.95 -37.93 11.01
C LYS A 509 -9.29 -37.29 12.24
N GLN A 510 -9.30 -35.96 12.36
CA GLN A 510 -8.81 -35.25 13.57
C GLN A 510 -9.66 -35.56 14.82
N ALA A 511 -10.93 -35.93 14.64
CA ALA A 511 -11.81 -36.35 15.75
C ALA A 511 -11.48 -37.74 16.34
N ILE A 512 -10.52 -38.49 15.77
CA ILE A 512 -10.15 -39.84 16.22
C ILE A 512 -9.01 -39.73 17.25
N GLU A 513 -9.23 -40.19 18.49
CA GLU A 513 -8.22 -40.13 19.59
C GLU A 513 -6.89 -40.83 19.23
N LYS A 514 -6.95 -41.86 18.38
CA LYS A 514 -5.81 -42.68 17.92
C LYS A 514 -6.01 -43.06 16.44
N PRO A 515 -5.72 -42.15 15.50
CA PRO A 515 -5.87 -42.44 14.07
C PRO A 515 -4.83 -43.45 13.62
N SER A 516 -5.15 -44.23 12.59
CA SER A 516 -4.26 -45.23 12.01
C SER A 516 -3.49 -44.66 10.81
N MET A 517 -2.43 -45.35 10.37
CA MET A 517 -1.73 -45.00 9.13
C MET A 517 -2.67 -45.06 7.90
N THR A 518 -3.74 -45.87 7.95
CA THR A 518 -4.76 -45.91 6.88
C THR A 518 -5.52 -44.58 6.79
N ASP A 519 -5.85 -43.96 7.92
CA ASP A 519 -6.54 -42.66 7.97
C ASP A 519 -5.65 -41.54 7.38
N VAL A 520 -4.35 -41.58 7.65
CA VAL A 520 -3.35 -40.68 7.03
C VAL A 520 -3.30 -40.88 5.50
N ILE A 521 -3.32 -42.14 5.05
CA ILE A 521 -3.29 -42.50 3.62
C ILE A 521 -4.58 -42.08 2.91
N GLU A 522 -5.75 -42.15 3.54
CA GLU A 522 -7.01 -41.66 2.97
C GLU A 522 -6.97 -40.14 2.71
N VAL A 523 -6.53 -39.35 3.71
CA VAL A 523 -6.35 -37.89 3.55
C VAL A 523 -5.32 -37.59 2.45
N GLN A 524 -4.18 -38.27 2.44
CA GLN A 524 -3.14 -38.09 1.42
C GLN A 524 -3.65 -38.46 0.01
N THR A 525 -4.45 -39.52 -0.12
CA THR A 525 -5.00 -39.95 -1.42
C THR A 525 -5.99 -38.92 -1.98
N LEU A 526 -6.81 -38.31 -1.13
CA LEU A 526 -7.77 -37.29 -1.55
C LEU A 526 -7.07 -35.95 -1.86
N LEU A 527 -6.00 -35.63 -1.14
CA LEU A 527 -5.08 -34.52 -1.44
C LEU A 527 -4.38 -34.69 -2.81
N ASP A 528 -3.84 -35.87 -3.11
CA ASP A 528 -3.25 -36.19 -4.42
C ASP A 528 -4.29 -36.07 -5.56
N ASN A 529 -5.57 -36.38 -5.28
CA ASN A 529 -6.65 -36.24 -6.27
C ASN A 529 -7.07 -34.78 -6.47
N TYR A 530 -7.06 -33.96 -5.41
CA TYR A 530 -7.23 -32.51 -5.53
C TYR A 530 -6.13 -31.88 -6.40
N GLY A 531 -4.86 -32.28 -6.21
CA GLY A 531 -3.75 -31.81 -7.04
C GLY A 531 -3.96 -32.11 -8.54
N LYS A 532 -4.49 -33.28 -8.88
CA LYS A 532 -4.78 -33.68 -10.27
C LYS A 532 -5.94 -32.86 -10.88
N SER A 533 -7.01 -32.60 -10.12
CA SER A 533 -8.13 -31.79 -10.61
C SER A 533 -7.76 -30.32 -10.81
N VAL A 534 -6.90 -29.76 -9.94
CA VAL A 534 -6.33 -28.41 -10.12
C VAL A 534 -5.46 -28.31 -11.37
N GLU A 535 -4.68 -29.35 -11.70
CA GLU A 535 -3.87 -29.36 -12.92
C GLU A 535 -4.76 -29.42 -14.18
N GLN A 536 -5.79 -30.27 -14.21
CA GLN A 536 -6.73 -30.32 -15.33
C GLN A 536 -7.50 -29.00 -15.49
N LEU A 537 -7.92 -28.39 -14.38
CA LEU A 537 -8.54 -27.06 -14.37
C LEU A 537 -7.61 -25.98 -14.96
N ARG A 538 -6.30 -26.04 -14.68
CA ARG A 538 -5.30 -25.13 -15.28
C ARG A 538 -5.09 -25.38 -16.78
N ILE A 539 -5.18 -26.63 -17.23
CA ILE A 539 -5.14 -26.96 -18.66
C ILE A 539 -6.35 -26.35 -19.36
N GLU A 540 -7.58 -26.54 -18.87
CA GLU A 540 -8.77 -25.96 -19.50
C GLU A 540 -8.81 -24.42 -19.40
N LEU A 541 -8.30 -23.83 -18.32
CA LEU A 541 -8.14 -22.38 -18.20
C LEU A 541 -7.16 -21.83 -19.27
N THR A 542 -6.12 -22.60 -19.62
CA THR A 542 -5.18 -22.27 -20.69
C THR A 542 -5.83 -22.42 -22.07
N ASN A 543 -6.65 -23.46 -22.27
CA ASN A 543 -7.44 -23.67 -23.50
C ASN A 543 -8.42 -22.50 -23.73
N ALA A 544 -9.16 -22.09 -22.69
CA ALA A 544 -10.10 -20.97 -22.74
C ALA A 544 -9.41 -19.63 -23.04
N ASN A 545 -8.27 -19.33 -22.39
CA ASN A 545 -7.47 -18.16 -22.72
C ASN A 545 -6.91 -18.20 -24.16
N THR A 546 -6.58 -19.39 -24.68
CA THR A 546 -6.15 -19.54 -26.08
C THR A 546 -7.30 -19.24 -27.03
N ALA A 547 -8.49 -19.80 -26.81
CA ALA A 547 -9.69 -19.55 -27.61
C ALA A 547 -10.13 -18.06 -27.59
N ILE A 548 -10.04 -17.39 -26.44
CA ILE A 548 -10.25 -15.94 -26.32
C ILE A 548 -9.27 -15.16 -27.22
N ASN A 549 -7.97 -15.48 -27.15
CA ASN A 549 -6.95 -14.80 -27.94
C ASN A 549 -7.10 -15.08 -29.45
N GLU A 550 -7.43 -16.31 -29.85
CA GLU A 550 -7.74 -16.65 -31.23
C GLU A 550 -8.98 -15.90 -31.74
N ARG A 551 -10.03 -15.77 -30.92
CA ARG A 551 -11.23 -14.98 -31.25
C ARG A 551 -10.92 -13.50 -31.39
N ILE A 552 -10.10 -12.93 -30.52
CA ILE A 552 -9.65 -11.53 -30.59
C ILE A 552 -8.80 -11.31 -31.85
N ASN A 553 -7.85 -12.19 -32.14
CA ASN A 553 -7.02 -12.12 -33.34
C ASN A 553 -7.85 -12.23 -34.63
N LEU A 554 -8.85 -13.12 -34.67
CA LEU A 554 -9.79 -13.25 -35.77
C LEU A 554 -10.59 -11.96 -35.99
N LEU A 555 -11.16 -11.38 -34.93
CA LEU A 555 -11.86 -10.09 -35.01
C LEU A 555 -10.93 -8.97 -35.49
N GLN A 556 -9.70 -8.88 -34.99
CA GLN A 556 -8.72 -7.89 -35.44
C GLN A 556 -8.34 -8.07 -36.92
N SER A 557 -8.19 -9.31 -37.40
CA SER A 557 -7.90 -9.62 -38.81
C SER A 557 -8.99 -9.13 -39.78
N GLN A 558 -10.24 -9.06 -39.33
CA GLN A 558 -11.35 -8.59 -40.15
C GLN A 558 -11.21 -7.08 -40.42
N TYR A 559 -10.73 -6.30 -39.45
CA TYR A 559 -10.54 -4.84 -39.55
C TYR A 559 -9.15 -4.41 -40.08
N THR A 560 -8.54 -5.21 -40.95
CA THR A 560 -7.28 -4.85 -41.63
C THR A 560 -7.49 -3.77 -42.69
N GLU A 561 -6.48 -2.92 -42.90
CA GLU A 561 -6.48 -1.87 -43.92
C GLU A 561 -6.66 -2.44 -45.35
N GLU A 562 -6.22 -3.69 -45.58
CA GLU A 562 -6.40 -4.44 -46.82
C GLU A 562 -7.86 -4.88 -47.04
N ASN A 563 -8.54 -5.39 -46.00
CA ASN A 563 -9.99 -5.68 -46.07
C ASN A 563 -10.82 -4.42 -46.29
N VAL A 564 -10.47 -3.30 -45.63
CA VAL A 564 -11.13 -2.00 -45.87
C VAL A 564 -10.97 -1.58 -47.34
N LYS A 565 -9.76 -1.68 -47.89
CA LYS A 565 -9.49 -1.38 -49.31
C LYS A 565 -10.26 -2.31 -50.25
N LYS A 566 -10.39 -3.59 -49.94
CA LYS A 566 -11.18 -4.55 -50.71
C LYS A 566 -12.67 -4.21 -50.69
N VAL A 567 -13.25 -3.93 -49.53
CA VAL A 567 -14.67 -3.56 -49.40
C VAL A 567 -14.99 -2.25 -50.13
N PHE A 568 -14.15 -1.23 -50.00
CA PHE A 568 -14.37 0.03 -50.71
C PHE A 568 -14.21 -0.12 -52.23
N GLN A 569 -13.28 -0.96 -52.71
CA GLN A 569 -13.19 -1.30 -54.13
C GLN A 569 -14.42 -2.07 -54.63
N GLU A 570 -14.92 -3.06 -53.88
CA GLU A 570 -16.17 -3.77 -54.22
C GLU A 570 -17.38 -2.81 -54.29
N VAL A 571 -17.47 -1.84 -53.38
CA VAL A 571 -18.52 -0.80 -53.41
C VAL A 571 -18.36 0.11 -54.63
N ALA A 572 -17.14 0.55 -54.98
CA ALA A 572 -16.86 1.30 -56.20
C ALA A 572 -17.31 0.55 -57.46
N ASP A 573 -16.87 -0.71 -57.61
CA ASP A 573 -17.14 -1.56 -58.78
C ASP A 573 -18.64 -1.85 -58.98
N ILE A 574 -19.42 -1.90 -57.89
CA ILE A 574 -20.87 -2.11 -57.91
C ILE A 574 -21.64 -0.80 -58.17
N THR A 575 -21.24 0.31 -57.56
CA THR A 575 -21.98 1.59 -57.62
C THR A 575 -21.57 2.51 -58.77
N GLY A 576 -20.42 2.26 -59.39
CA GLY A 576 -19.79 3.14 -60.39
C GLY A 576 -19.02 4.32 -59.79
N LEU A 577 -18.85 4.38 -58.47
CA LEU A 577 -18.01 5.37 -57.79
C LEU A 577 -16.52 5.09 -58.03
N THR A 578 -15.67 6.11 -57.87
CA THR A 578 -14.21 5.98 -57.92
C THR A 578 -13.66 5.81 -56.51
N TYR A 579 -12.86 4.76 -56.28
CA TYR A 579 -12.18 4.54 -55.00
C TYR A 579 -10.78 5.15 -54.96
N ASP A 580 -10.53 6.00 -53.96
CA ASP A 580 -9.20 6.47 -53.55
C ASP A 580 -8.66 5.58 -52.43
N SER A 581 -7.72 4.69 -52.79
CA SER A 581 -7.05 3.73 -51.91
C SER A 581 -5.89 4.32 -51.09
N ILE A 582 -5.61 5.62 -51.22
CA ILE A 582 -4.65 6.36 -50.39
C ILE A 582 -5.39 7.03 -49.23
N ASN A 583 -6.56 7.61 -49.49
CA ASN A 583 -7.38 8.30 -48.49
C ASN A 583 -8.51 7.44 -47.91
N ASN A 584 -8.72 6.22 -48.42
CA ASN A 584 -9.86 5.34 -48.13
C ASN A 584 -11.22 6.06 -48.33
N THR A 585 -11.41 6.72 -49.48
CA THR A 585 -12.64 7.48 -49.79
C THR A 585 -13.24 7.11 -51.14
N LEU A 586 -14.56 7.22 -51.25
CA LEU A 586 -15.32 7.03 -52.49
C LEU A 586 -15.77 8.39 -53.03
N SER A 587 -15.71 8.58 -54.35
CA SER A 587 -16.01 9.86 -55.01
C SER A 587 -16.65 9.70 -56.39
N GLY A 588 -17.37 10.73 -56.84
CA GLY A 588 -18.17 10.73 -58.07
C GLY A 588 -19.68 10.59 -57.80
N ASP A 589 -20.47 10.58 -58.88
CA ASP A 589 -21.92 10.37 -58.82
C ASP A 589 -22.27 8.87 -58.85
N ILE A 590 -23.24 8.44 -58.05
CA ILE A 590 -23.70 7.05 -58.03
C ILE A 590 -24.40 6.72 -59.35
N ASN A 591 -23.92 5.71 -60.07
CA ASN A 591 -24.49 5.28 -61.33
C ASN A 591 -25.73 4.40 -61.08
N LEU A 592 -26.88 5.06 -60.92
CA LEU A 592 -28.22 4.48 -60.71
C LEU A 592 -28.80 3.77 -61.97
N SER A 593 -27.97 3.13 -62.78
CA SER A 593 -28.45 2.23 -63.83
C SER A 593 -29.11 0.99 -63.23
N GLU A 594 -30.17 0.50 -63.88
CA GLU A 594 -30.96 -0.65 -63.42
C GLU A 594 -30.09 -1.87 -63.10
N ALA A 595 -29.09 -2.15 -63.94
CA ALA A 595 -28.12 -3.23 -63.73
C ALA A 595 -27.24 -3.05 -62.47
N ASN A 596 -26.90 -1.82 -62.08
CA ASN A 596 -26.16 -1.57 -60.84
C ASN A 596 -27.07 -1.63 -59.61
N VAL A 597 -28.32 -1.15 -59.72
CA VAL A 597 -29.32 -1.29 -58.65
C VAL A 597 -29.60 -2.76 -58.36
N THR A 598 -29.72 -3.62 -59.38
CA THR A 598 -29.83 -5.08 -59.19
C THR A 598 -28.59 -5.66 -58.52
N LYS A 599 -27.36 -5.30 -58.94
CA LYS A 599 -26.14 -5.77 -58.25
C LYS A 599 -26.08 -5.37 -56.78
N VAL A 600 -26.48 -4.13 -56.45
CA VAL A 600 -26.57 -3.67 -55.04
C VAL A 600 -27.59 -4.53 -54.30
N TYR A 601 -28.78 -4.74 -54.87
CA TYR A 601 -29.83 -5.55 -54.27
C TYR A 601 -29.40 -7.01 -54.04
N ASP A 602 -28.79 -7.65 -55.03
CA ASP A 602 -28.29 -9.02 -54.96
C ASP A 602 -27.14 -9.15 -53.95
N LYS A 603 -26.20 -8.20 -53.93
CA LYS A 603 -25.08 -8.17 -52.97
C LYS A 603 -25.56 -7.92 -51.54
N VAL A 604 -26.47 -6.97 -51.32
CA VAL A 604 -27.08 -6.72 -50.00
C VAL A 604 -27.89 -7.94 -49.55
N THR A 605 -28.64 -8.60 -50.45
CA THR A 605 -29.38 -9.82 -50.12
C THR A 605 -28.44 -10.97 -49.76
N ALA A 606 -27.35 -11.17 -50.51
CA ALA A 606 -26.34 -12.20 -50.24
C ALA A 606 -25.59 -11.93 -48.93
N ASP A 607 -25.20 -10.68 -48.65
CA ASP A 607 -24.50 -10.31 -47.42
C ASP A 607 -25.43 -10.34 -46.19
N MET A 608 -26.72 -9.98 -46.33
CA MET A 608 -27.71 -10.17 -45.27
C MET A 608 -27.94 -11.66 -44.97
N VAL A 609 -28.08 -12.51 -46.00
CA VAL A 609 -28.17 -13.97 -45.81
C VAL A 609 -26.89 -14.52 -45.18
N GLY A 610 -25.71 -14.02 -45.56
CA GLY A 610 -24.42 -14.41 -44.97
C GLY A 610 -24.21 -13.94 -43.53
N GLN A 611 -24.77 -12.80 -43.13
CA GLN A 611 -24.73 -12.32 -41.74
C GLN A 611 -25.74 -13.06 -40.84
N TYR A 612 -26.95 -13.33 -41.32
CA TYR A 612 -27.95 -14.09 -40.56
C TYR A 612 -27.68 -15.61 -40.54
N VAL A 613 -26.93 -16.14 -41.50
CA VAL A 613 -26.59 -17.57 -41.60
C VAL A 613 -25.08 -17.75 -41.79
N SER A 614 -24.31 -17.43 -40.74
CA SER A 614 -22.94 -17.95 -40.66
C SER A 614 -23.01 -19.48 -40.53
N SER A 615 -22.16 -20.21 -41.25
CA SER A 615 -22.17 -21.69 -41.21
C SER A 615 -21.82 -22.25 -39.83
N ALA A 616 -21.08 -21.49 -39.02
CA ALA A 616 -20.87 -21.76 -37.61
C ALA A 616 -22.19 -21.62 -36.83
N THR A 617 -22.85 -20.46 -36.89
CA THR A 617 -24.14 -20.22 -36.21
C THR A 617 -25.20 -21.26 -36.58
N TYR A 618 -25.37 -21.57 -37.87
CA TYR A 618 -26.32 -22.59 -38.30
C TYR A 618 -25.98 -24.00 -37.78
N SER A 619 -24.69 -24.31 -37.59
CA SER A 619 -24.26 -25.58 -37.00
C SER A 619 -24.46 -25.60 -35.48
N THR A 620 -24.07 -24.53 -34.79
CA THR A 620 -24.24 -24.35 -33.34
C THR A 620 -25.72 -24.34 -32.94
N ASP A 621 -26.58 -23.61 -33.67
CA ASP A 621 -28.02 -23.58 -33.43
C ASP A 621 -28.66 -24.94 -33.73
N LYS A 622 -28.28 -25.59 -34.85
CA LYS A 622 -28.76 -26.93 -35.20
C LYS A 622 -28.37 -27.96 -34.13
N ASP A 623 -27.13 -27.97 -33.70
CA ASP A 623 -26.62 -28.95 -32.74
C ASP A 623 -27.12 -28.61 -31.32
N GLY A 624 -27.32 -27.33 -30.99
CA GLY A 624 -28.07 -26.85 -29.83
C GLY A 624 -29.51 -27.34 -29.83
N PHE A 625 -30.28 -27.14 -30.90
CA PHE A 625 -31.64 -27.68 -31.02
C PHE A 625 -31.69 -29.21 -30.99
N VAL A 626 -30.70 -29.91 -31.56
CA VAL A 626 -30.61 -31.38 -31.48
C VAL A 626 -30.30 -31.84 -30.04
N ASN A 627 -29.43 -31.13 -29.33
CA ASN A 627 -29.13 -31.38 -27.92
C ASN A 627 -30.33 -31.07 -27.03
N ASP A 628 -31.00 -29.93 -27.20
CA ASP A 628 -32.22 -29.56 -26.50
C ASP A 628 -33.36 -30.55 -26.76
N ILE A 629 -33.57 -30.99 -28.00
CA ILE A 629 -34.58 -32.01 -28.32
C ILE A 629 -34.21 -33.36 -27.68
N SER A 630 -32.92 -33.70 -27.59
CA SER A 630 -32.44 -34.95 -26.96
C SER A 630 -32.53 -34.90 -25.44
N ALA A 631 -32.19 -33.76 -24.83
CA ALA A 631 -32.29 -33.48 -23.41
C ALA A 631 -33.76 -33.43 -22.98
N ASN A 632 -34.61 -32.66 -23.66
CA ASN A 632 -36.05 -32.62 -23.40
C ASN A 632 -36.71 -33.99 -23.61
N LYS A 633 -36.32 -34.77 -24.63
CA LYS A 633 -36.80 -36.16 -24.79
C LYS A 633 -36.40 -37.05 -23.62
N THR A 634 -35.18 -36.88 -23.09
CA THR A 634 -34.68 -37.64 -21.93
C THR A 634 -35.40 -37.23 -20.65
N ALA A 635 -35.55 -35.92 -20.41
CA ALA A 635 -36.29 -35.35 -19.31
C ALA A 635 -37.78 -35.72 -19.34
N ILE A 636 -38.42 -35.75 -20.52
CA ILE A 636 -39.80 -36.21 -20.70
C ILE A 636 -39.92 -37.70 -20.36
N GLU A 637 -38.99 -38.56 -20.77
CA GLU A 637 -39.02 -39.99 -20.36
C GLU A 637 -38.65 -40.21 -18.87
N GLN A 638 -37.85 -39.33 -18.25
CA GLN A 638 -37.61 -39.33 -16.80
C GLN A 638 -38.86 -38.87 -16.04
N THR A 639 -39.42 -37.72 -16.37
CA THR A 639 -40.65 -37.17 -15.76
C THR A 639 -41.83 -38.14 -15.96
N LYS A 640 -41.91 -38.82 -17.11
CA LYS A 640 -42.88 -39.88 -17.39
C LYS A 640 -42.64 -41.14 -16.55
N LYS A 641 -41.41 -41.48 -16.19
CA LYS A 641 -41.10 -42.52 -15.19
C LYS A 641 -41.48 -42.06 -13.78
N GLU A 642 -41.13 -40.84 -13.41
CA GLU A 642 -41.39 -40.25 -12.09
C GLU A 642 -42.90 -40.12 -11.83
N ILE A 643 -43.68 -39.61 -12.79
CA ILE A 643 -45.15 -39.59 -12.72
C ILE A 643 -45.72 -41.02 -12.59
N ASN A 644 -45.20 -42.01 -13.31
CA ASN A 644 -45.65 -43.41 -13.14
C ASN A 644 -45.22 -44.06 -11.81
N LEU A 645 -44.20 -43.54 -11.13
CA LEU A 645 -43.76 -43.98 -9.80
C LEU A 645 -44.48 -43.22 -8.67
N GLU A 646 -44.80 -41.94 -8.89
CA GLU A 646 -45.39 -41.03 -7.92
C GLU A 646 -46.90 -41.10 -7.89
N VAL A 647 -47.55 -41.27 -9.05
CA VAL A 647 -48.97 -41.65 -9.18
C VAL A 647 -49.14 -43.18 -8.99
N SER A 648 -48.28 -43.80 -8.18
CA SER A 648 -48.56 -45.12 -7.62
C SER A 648 -49.55 -44.96 -6.47
N GLU A 649 -50.64 -45.73 -6.52
CA GLU A 649 -51.81 -45.65 -5.62
C GLU A 649 -51.43 -45.75 -4.12
N SER A 650 -50.28 -46.36 -3.82
CA SER A 650 -49.65 -46.39 -2.50
C SER A 650 -49.34 -45.01 -1.90
N LYS A 651 -48.75 -44.09 -2.69
CA LYS A 651 -48.19 -42.82 -2.20
C LYS A 651 -49.28 -41.87 -1.68
N ILE A 652 -50.33 -41.71 -2.48
CA ILE A 652 -51.50 -40.87 -2.17
C ILE A 652 -52.27 -41.41 -0.95
N ASN A 653 -52.52 -42.72 -0.89
CA ASN A 653 -53.18 -43.35 0.26
C ASN A 653 -52.35 -43.22 1.55
N THR A 654 -51.01 -43.28 1.46
CA THR A 654 -50.11 -43.08 2.61
C THR A 654 -50.15 -41.64 3.13
N GLN A 655 -50.23 -40.64 2.24
CA GLN A 655 -50.36 -39.22 2.61
C GLN A 655 -51.71 -38.91 3.27
N LEU A 656 -52.82 -39.39 2.71
CA LEU A 656 -54.15 -39.21 3.30
C LEU A 656 -54.27 -39.84 4.70
N LYS A 657 -53.61 -41.00 4.90
CA LYS A 657 -53.54 -41.68 6.21
C LYS A 657 -52.70 -40.88 7.22
N THR A 658 -51.49 -40.44 6.85
CA THR A 658 -50.62 -39.66 7.75
C THR A 658 -51.19 -38.28 8.10
N MET A 659 -51.89 -37.61 7.18
CA MET A 659 -52.61 -36.36 7.48
C MET A 659 -53.77 -36.58 8.48
N SER A 660 -54.48 -37.71 8.38
CA SER A 660 -55.53 -38.07 9.34
C SER A 660 -54.95 -38.39 10.72
N GLU A 661 -53.84 -39.13 10.77
CA GLU A 661 -53.16 -39.52 12.01
C GLU A 661 -52.51 -38.31 12.72
N ALA A 662 -52.02 -37.31 11.98
CA ALA A 662 -51.43 -36.10 12.54
C ALA A 662 -52.44 -35.18 13.26
N ILE A 663 -53.72 -35.21 12.87
CA ILE A 663 -54.75 -34.30 13.41
C ILE A 663 -55.24 -34.76 14.80
N SER A 664 -55.37 -36.08 15.03
CA SER A 664 -55.98 -36.63 16.26
C SER A 664 -55.02 -36.91 17.43
N VAL A 665 -53.70 -36.91 17.23
CA VAL A 665 -52.78 -37.60 18.16
C VAL A 665 -52.43 -36.83 19.46
N ILE A 666 -52.30 -35.50 19.46
CA ILE A 666 -51.94 -34.71 20.66
C ILE A 666 -52.77 -33.41 20.73
N LYS A 667 -53.86 -33.25 21.49
CA LYS A 667 -54.77 -34.04 22.35
C LYS A 667 -54.51 -34.24 23.87
N LEU A 668 -53.31 -34.60 24.38
CA LEU A 668 -53.01 -34.72 25.85
C LEU A 668 -51.51 -34.41 26.15
N ILE A 669 -51.00 -34.04 27.34
CA ILE A 669 -51.55 -33.91 28.73
C ILE A 669 -51.35 -32.45 29.28
N SER A 670 -51.51 -32.15 30.59
CA SER A 670 -51.96 -30.84 31.14
C SER A 670 -51.21 -30.19 32.33
N ASN A 671 -51.09 -28.85 32.26
CA ASN A 671 -50.80 -27.76 33.23
C ASN A 671 -49.48 -27.74 34.02
N GLY A 672 -48.73 -26.63 33.89
CA GLY A 672 -47.69 -26.15 34.82
C GLY A 672 -46.86 -27.22 35.54
N ILE A 673 -46.18 -28.11 34.84
CA ILE A 673 -45.70 -27.95 33.46
C ILE A 673 -46.45 -28.94 32.53
N ASN A 674 -47.33 -28.42 31.64
CA ASN A 674 -47.95 -28.99 30.42
C ASN A 674 -49.21 -28.15 30.00
N ILE A 675 -50.12 -28.62 29.13
CA ILE A 675 -51.04 -27.76 28.32
C ILE A 675 -50.98 -28.08 26.82
N SER A 676 -51.07 -29.37 26.47
CA SER A 676 -51.39 -29.85 25.12
C SER A 676 -52.60 -29.16 24.45
N SER A 677 -52.47 -28.99 23.14
CA SER A 677 -53.55 -28.71 22.18
C SER A 677 -54.59 -29.83 22.13
N SER A 678 -55.70 -29.69 21.37
CA SER A 678 -56.60 -30.81 21.07
C SER A 678 -57.42 -30.60 19.78
N GLU A 679 -57.16 -31.37 18.70
CA GLU A 679 -57.77 -31.44 17.32
C GLU A 679 -58.10 -30.14 16.56
N ASN A 680 -58.58 -29.08 17.23
CA ASN A 680 -59.07 -27.83 16.64
C ASN A 680 -58.13 -26.63 16.88
N GLY A 681 -57.00 -26.82 17.59
CA GLY A 681 -55.87 -25.87 17.54
C GLY A 681 -55.78 -24.75 18.59
N LEU A 682 -56.38 -24.88 19.80
CA LEU A 682 -56.18 -23.92 20.90
C LEU A 682 -55.85 -24.61 22.24
N ILE A 683 -55.15 -23.90 23.13
CA ILE A 683 -54.76 -24.32 24.50
C ILE A 683 -55.65 -23.56 25.50
N SER A 684 -56.14 -24.22 26.55
CA SER A 684 -57.26 -23.71 27.37
C SER A 684 -56.96 -23.33 28.83
N THR A 685 -55.74 -23.54 29.34
CA THR A 685 -55.27 -22.98 30.64
C THR A 685 -53.75 -23.02 30.71
N VAL A 686 -53.16 -22.23 31.62
CA VAL A 686 -51.78 -22.38 32.12
C VAL A 686 -51.82 -22.20 33.64
N ALA A 687 -51.26 -23.13 34.41
CA ALA A 687 -51.25 -23.04 35.87
C ALA A 687 -50.11 -23.84 36.53
N VAL A 688 -49.13 -23.14 37.11
CA VAL A 688 -48.61 -23.53 38.44
C VAL A 688 -49.27 -22.63 39.48
N SER A 689 -49.34 -23.06 40.74
CA SER A 689 -50.02 -22.36 41.83
C SER A 689 -49.03 -21.47 42.64
N PRO A 690 -49.15 -21.13 43.95
CA PRO A 690 -48.84 -19.75 44.38
C PRO A 690 -47.70 -19.58 45.40
N ASN A 691 -46.94 -20.63 45.75
CA ASN A 691 -45.74 -20.56 46.63
C ASN A 691 -44.93 -21.88 46.49
N GLU A 692 -43.67 -21.91 46.07
CA GLU A 692 -42.87 -20.84 45.45
C GLU A 692 -42.07 -21.37 44.24
N LEU A 693 -42.33 -21.00 42.96
CA LEU A 693 -43.56 -20.55 42.29
C LEU A 693 -44.33 -19.37 42.92
N SER A 694 -43.59 -18.35 43.39
CA SER A 694 -44.05 -17.02 43.85
C SER A 694 -43.04 -16.47 44.86
N LEU A 695 -42.03 -15.77 44.34
CA LEU A 695 -41.07 -14.89 45.03
C LEU A 695 -41.01 -14.94 46.57
N LYS A 696 -39.81 -15.26 47.10
CA LYS A 696 -39.24 -14.60 48.27
C LYS A 696 -37.84 -14.06 47.92
N SER A 697 -37.52 -12.81 48.25
CA SER A 697 -38.10 -12.06 49.38
C SER A 697 -38.36 -10.57 49.09
N ASN A 698 -39.46 -10.08 49.69
CA ASN A 698 -39.78 -8.72 50.15
C ASN A 698 -39.64 -7.48 49.24
N LEU A 699 -39.03 -7.56 48.05
CA LEU A 699 -38.99 -6.51 47.03
C LEU A 699 -39.13 -7.23 45.67
N ILE A 700 -40.08 -6.94 44.78
CA ILE A 700 -40.85 -5.69 44.60
C ILE A 700 -42.34 -6.02 44.34
N ASN A 701 -43.26 -5.28 44.98
CA ASN A 701 -44.70 -5.28 44.69
C ASN A 701 -45.11 -3.89 44.21
N LEU A 702 -45.40 -3.74 42.91
CA LEU A 702 -45.90 -2.50 42.32
C LEU A 702 -47.30 -2.73 41.74
N ASN A 703 -48.29 -2.64 42.63
CA ASN A 703 -49.61 -2.15 42.25
C ASN A 703 -49.49 -0.81 41.51
N GLU A 704 -50.58 -0.39 40.83
CA GLU A 704 -50.69 0.91 40.19
C GLU A 704 -50.19 2.08 41.10
N GLY A 705 -49.24 2.88 40.60
CA GLY A 705 -48.89 4.17 41.20
C GLY A 705 -47.63 4.27 42.10
N GLN A 706 -46.64 3.37 42.00
CA GLN A 706 -45.34 3.54 42.69
C GLN A 706 -44.19 4.07 41.80
N ILE A 707 -44.24 3.84 40.49
CA ILE A 707 -43.41 4.53 39.50
C ILE A 707 -44.36 5.30 38.61
N GLU A 708 -44.26 6.63 38.61
CA GLU A 708 -45.07 7.51 37.76
C GLU A 708 -44.14 8.22 36.77
N VAL A 709 -44.39 8.02 35.48
CA VAL A 709 -43.63 8.57 34.35
C VAL A 709 -44.61 9.36 33.49
N THR A 710 -44.46 10.68 33.45
CA THR A 710 -45.32 11.53 32.61
C THR A 710 -44.65 12.88 32.36
N LYS A 711 -44.66 13.35 31.10
CA LYS A 711 -44.10 14.65 30.67
C LYS A 711 -42.67 14.90 31.14
N GLY A 712 -41.73 14.03 30.72
CA GLY A 712 -40.29 14.12 31.01
C GLY A 712 -39.90 13.69 32.43
N VAL A 713 -40.67 14.06 33.45
CA VAL A 713 -40.36 13.75 34.86
C VAL A 713 -40.62 12.28 35.19
N THR A 714 -39.62 11.60 35.74
CA THR A 714 -39.78 10.34 36.49
C THR A 714 -39.98 10.70 37.96
N LYS A 715 -41.11 10.31 38.57
CA LYS A 715 -41.27 10.41 40.03
C LYS A 715 -41.02 9.07 40.68
N ILE A 716 -39.81 8.91 41.20
CA ILE A 716 -39.45 7.82 42.11
C ILE A 716 -39.65 8.34 43.53
N LYS A 717 -40.41 7.61 44.37
CA LYS A 717 -40.83 8.10 45.69
C LYS A 717 -39.73 8.07 46.77
N ASN A 718 -38.66 7.32 46.52
CA ASN A 718 -37.39 7.31 47.24
C ASN A 718 -36.28 6.97 46.21
N ALA A 719 -35.44 7.94 45.85
CA ALA A 719 -34.34 7.72 44.91
C ALA A 719 -33.01 8.28 45.44
N VAL A 720 -31.96 7.63 44.98
CA VAL A 720 -30.55 8.03 45.06
C VAL A 720 -30.31 9.20 44.10
N ILE A 721 -29.54 10.21 44.50
CA ILE A 721 -29.24 11.40 43.70
C ILE A 721 -27.73 11.45 43.44
N THR A 722 -27.39 11.24 42.18
CA THR A 722 -26.03 10.87 41.77
C THR A 722 -25.09 12.04 41.49
N ASP A 723 -25.59 13.26 41.53
CA ASP A 723 -24.85 14.49 41.28
C ASP A 723 -25.40 15.60 42.18
N ALA A 724 -24.49 16.41 42.71
CA ALA A 724 -24.79 17.68 43.34
C ALA A 724 -23.72 18.69 42.92
N HIS A 725 -24.08 19.59 41.98
CA HIS A 725 -23.29 20.79 41.70
C HIS A 725 -23.11 21.62 42.99
N VAL A 726 -21.93 21.57 43.60
CA VAL A 726 -21.59 22.31 44.83
C VAL A 726 -20.92 23.64 44.50
N LYS A 727 -21.54 24.75 44.95
CA LYS A 727 -21.06 26.12 44.71
C LYS A 727 -20.24 26.73 45.87
N ASP A 728 -20.30 26.11 47.05
CA ASP A 728 -19.55 26.44 48.27
C ASP A 728 -19.19 25.13 49.01
N LEU A 729 -17.91 24.90 49.35
CA LEU A 729 -17.44 23.67 50.00
C LEU A 729 -16.70 23.94 51.32
N SER A 730 -17.07 23.25 52.40
CA SER A 730 -16.44 23.37 53.73
C SER A 730 -16.01 22.01 54.28
N LEU A 731 -14.69 21.79 54.37
CA LEU A 731 -14.09 20.50 54.74
C LEU A 731 -13.73 20.43 56.24
N ASN A 732 -14.70 20.16 57.11
CA ASN A 732 -14.47 20.07 58.56
C ASN A 732 -14.09 18.67 59.08
N LYS A 733 -14.34 17.59 58.30
CA LYS A 733 -13.99 16.17 58.58
C LYS A 733 -13.97 15.39 57.25
N LEU A 734 -12.91 15.30 56.44
CA LEU A 734 -11.46 15.50 56.64
C LEU A 734 -10.79 14.38 57.48
N THR A 735 -10.27 13.35 56.80
CA THR A 735 -9.22 12.41 57.29
C THR A 735 -8.48 11.72 56.12
N GLY A 736 -7.42 12.35 55.59
CA GLY A 736 -6.46 11.77 54.62
C GLY A 736 -6.93 11.71 53.14
N GLY A 737 -6.15 12.20 52.16
CA GLY A 737 -4.84 12.86 52.26
C GLY A 737 -4.29 13.41 50.93
N GLU A 738 -3.16 14.12 51.05
CA GLU A 738 -2.29 14.73 50.02
C GLU A 738 -1.54 13.71 49.10
N LEU A 739 -0.91 14.06 47.96
CA LEU A 739 -1.12 15.17 46.99
C LEU A 739 -0.75 14.69 45.55
N ASN A 740 0.32 15.02 44.79
CA ASN A 740 1.51 15.91 44.92
C ASN A 740 2.08 16.27 43.51
N VAL A 741 3.15 17.08 43.40
CA VAL A 741 3.67 17.69 42.13
C VAL A 741 5.14 17.35 41.78
N GLY A 742 5.45 17.43 40.46
CA GLY A 742 6.49 18.37 39.98
C GLY A 742 7.88 17.85 39.56
N GLY A 743 8.63 18.74 38.90
CA GLY A 743 10.04 18.58 38.52
C GLY A 743 10.70 19.93 38.16
N TYR A 744 11.98 20.11 38.51
CA TYR A 744 12.77 21.35 38.35
C TYR A 744 14.10 21.08 37.62
N ILE A 745 14.78 22.15 37.18
CA ILE A 745 16.14 22.18 36.58
C ILE A 745 17.07 23.07 37.46
N ASN A 746 18.39 22.99 37.25
CA ASN A 746 19.42 24.08 37.17
C ASN A 746 20.66 23.93 38.11
N ASP A 747 21.89 24.20 37.58
CA ASP A 747 22.94 25.24 37.91
C ASP A 747 24.00 25.24 39.12
N TYR A 748 24.81 24.17 39.32
CA TYR A 748 25.94 23.87 40.25
C TYR A 748 25.97 24.30 41.75
N ALA A 749 25.65 23.34 42.64
CA ALA A 749 25.45 23.50 44.08
C ALA A 749 26.71 23.33 44.93
N THR A 750 26.76 24.05 46.06
CA THR A 750 27.89 24.08 46.99
C THR A 750 27.48 23.75 48.43
N ASP A 751 28.42 23.22 49.21
CA ASP A 751 28.30 23.07 50.66
C ASP A 751 28.30 24.43 51.39
N SER A 752 28.07 24.42 52.71
CA SER A 752 28.10 25.63 53.56
C SER A 752 29.50 26.26 53.73
N SER A 753 30.54 25.69 53.12
CA SER A 753 31.91 26.21 53.06
C SER A 753 32.27 26.75 51.68
N GLY A 754 31.38 26.61 50.68
CA GLY A 754 31.57 27.05 49.30
C GLY A 754 32.19 26.02 48.35
N ASN A 755 32.35 24.75 48.76
CA ASN A 755 32.88 23.70 47.89
C ASN A 755 31.77 23.10 47.03
N ILE A 756 32.05 22.82 45.76
CA ILE A 756 31.10 22.14 44.86
C ILE A 756 30.79 20.75 45.39
N ILE A 757 29.51 20.37 45.42
CA ILE A 757 29.07 19.03 45.81
C ILE A 757 29.26 18.09 44.62
N TYR A 758 29.98 16.99 44.83
CA TYR A 758 30.19 15.92 43.86
C TYR A 758 29.49 14.64 44.30
N GLU A 759 28.98 13.89 43.34
CA GLU A 759 28.44 12.55 43.53
C GLU A 759 29.30 11.55 42.75
N THR A 760 29.66 10.44 43.39
CA THR A 760 30.51 9.38 42.83
C THR A 760 29.71 8.10 42.70
N THR A 761 29.70 7.50 41.51
CA THR A 761 29.08 6.20 41.24
C THR A 761 30.15 5.20 40.80
N THR A 762 30.04 3.98 41.29
CA THR A 762 30.90 2.85 40.92
C THR A 762 30.09 1.83 40.13
N ASP A 763 30.67 1.22 39.10
CA ASP A 763 30.12 0.02 38.46
C ASP A 763 30.42 -1.26 39.26
N GLU A 764 29.89 -2.40 38.80
CA GLU A 764 30.01 -3.70 39.49
C GLU A 764 31.45 -4.26 39.47
N ASP A 765 32.30 -3.80 38.53
CA ASP A 765 33.72 -4.15 38.44
C ASP A 765 34.64 -3.22 39.27
N GLY A 766 34.09 -2.14 39.84
CA GLY A 766 34.82 -1.23 40.75
C GLY A 766 35.31 0.08 40.15
N SER A 767 34.96 0.41 38.90
CA SER A 767 35.37 1.66 38.24
C SER A 767 34.48 2.82 38.69
N THR A 768 35.10 3.94 39.12
CA THR A 768 34.39 5.11 39.66
C THR A 768 34.34 6.27 38.69
N ILE A 769 33.14 6.86 38.52
CA ILE A 769 32.91 8.16 37.86
C ILE A 769 32.39 9.15 38.90
N THR A 770 32.93 10.36 38.91
CA THR A 770 32.56 11.43 39.85
C THR A 770 32.12 12.69 39.09
N VAL A 771 30.93 13.22 39.40
CA VAL A 771 30.33 14.37 38.70
C VAL A 771 29.75 15.40 39.68
N PRO A 772 29.84 16.72 39.38
CA PRO A 772 29.26 17.76 40.24
C PRO A 772 27.73 17.87 40.11
N VAL A 773 27.05 18.31 41.18
CA VAL A 773 25.57 18.41 41.31
C VAL A 773 25.07 19.85 41.12
N ILE A 774 23.87 20.06 40.56
CA ILE A 774 23.38 21.31 39.95
C ILE A 774 22.45 22.17 40.93
N ASP A 775 22.72 23.48 41.21
CA ASP A 775 21.96 24.48 42.06
C ASP A 775 20.95 25.37 41.29
N PRO A 776 19.67 25.51 41.68
CA PRO A 776 18.64 25.98 40.76
C PRO A 776 18.63 27.40 40.11
N ASN A 777 19.61 28.30 40.26
CA ASN A 777 19.31 29.76 40.30
C ASN A 777 19.90 30.73 39.24
N LYS A 778 20.88 30.37 38.40
CA LYS A 778 21.52 31.28 37.41
C LYS A 778 21.19 30.87 35.97
N LYS A 779 21.02 31.84 35.07
CA LYS A 779 20.79 31.60 33.63
C LYS A 779 22.10 31.69 32.85
N GLN A 780 22.37 30.70 31.99
CA GLN A 780 23.48 30.75 31.03
C GLN A 780 23.02 31.29 29.66
N TYR A 781 23.92 32.04 29.00
CA TYR A 781 23.84 32.35 27.58
C TYR A 781 25.04 31.68 26.89
N LEU A 782 24.81 30.88 25.85
CA LEU A 782 25.88 30.21 25.12
C LEU A 782 26.58 31.17 24.14
N GLY A 783 27.82 31.54 24.46
CA GLY A 783 28.68 32.33 23.59
C GLY A 783 29.68 31.45 22.83
N SER A 784 29.61 31.47 21.49
CA SER A 784 30.68 31.07 20.55
C SER A 784 31.43 29.75 20.84
N GLY A 785 30.76 28.73 21.36
CA GLY A 785 31.34 27.40 21.60
C GLY A 785 31.16 26.45 20.42
N GLU A 786 31.98 25.40 20.38
CA GLU A 786 31.81 24.25 19.48
C GLU A 786 31.27 23.05 20.27
N ILE A 787 30.27 22.36 19.73
CA ILE A 787 29.74 21.11 20.31
C ILE A 787 30.41 19.95 19.58
N ASN A 788 31.12 19.09 20.33
CA ASN A 788 31.86 17.96 19.80
C ASN A 788 31.30 16.65 20.36
N PHE A 789 30.72 15.82 19.51
CA PHE A 789 30.36 14.44 19.82
C PHE A 789 31.54 13.53 19.49
N ARG A 790 31.83 12.57 20.37
CA ARG A 790 33.05 11.75 20.31
C ARG A 790 32.73 10.27 20.52
N ASN A 791 33.62 9.41 20.03
CA ASN A 791 33.60 7.98 20.36
C ASN A 791 34.30 7.72 21.71
N ASP A 792 34.30 6.46 22.13
CA ASP A 792 34.92 6.01 23.39
C ASP A 792 36.44 6.19 23.40
N ASN A 793 37.08 6.31 22.22
CA ASN A 793 38.50 6.67 22.06
C ASN A 793 38.75 8.19 22.20
N ASN A 794 37.71 9.00 22.46
CA ASN A 794 37.76 10.47 22.56
C ASN A 794 38.09 11.18 21.22
N GLU A 795 37.88 10.51 20.09
CA GLU A 795 38.00 11.06 18.73
C GLU A 795 36.71 11.78 18.33
N ILE A 796 36.79 12.91 17.62
CA ILE A 796 35.60 13.69 17.21
C ILE A 796 34.90 12.99 16.05
N LEU A 797 33.70 12.48 16.31
CA LEU A 797 32.80 11.89 15.31
C LEU A 797 32.00 12.97 14.57
N PHE A 798 31.60 14.02 15.28
CA PHE A 798 30.73 15.06 14.74
C PHE A 798 30.93 16.38 15.50
N GLN A 799 31.06 17.49 14.77
CA GLN A 799 31.28 18.83 15.31
C GLN A 799 30.22 19.81 14.78
N ILE A 800 29.72 20.67 15.66
CA ILE A 800 28.91 21.85 15.32
C ILE A 800 29.63 23.09 15.84
N SER A 801 29.99 24.03 14.97
CA SER A 801 30.60 25.31 15.34
C SER A 801 29.82 26.49 14.76
N ALA A 802 29.78 27.61 15.51
CA ALA A 802 29.04 28.82 15.13
C ALA A 802 29.82 29.75 14.16
N GLN A 803 30.84 29.23 13.48
CA GLN A 803 31.80 29.98 12.65
C GLN A 803 31.34 30.14 11.19
N ASN A 804 30.11 30.61 10.95
CA ASN A 804 29.74 31.33 9.71
C ASN A 804 28.36 32.01 9.82
N LYS A 805 28.31 33.34 9.68
CA LYS A 805 27.06 34.08 9.51
C LYS A 805 26.64 34.10 8.04
N GLY A 806 25.97 33.04 7.59
CA GLY A 806 25.33 33.01 6.27
C GLY A 806 25.27 31.63 5.62
N ALA A 807 24.37 30.76 6.10
CA ALA A 807 23.97 29.53 5.42
C ALA A 807 22.57 29.10 5.88
N ASP A 808 21.58 29.12 4.98
CA ASP A 808 20.22 28.61 5.22
C ASP A 808 20.14 27.07 5.06
N THR A 809 21.27 26.36 5.15
CA THR A 809 21.38 24.92 4.88
C THR A 809 22.29 24.20 5.87
N PHE A 810 21.70 23.27 6.63
CA PHE A 810 22.43 22.28 7.43
C PHE A 810 23.08 21.25 6.51
N THR A 811 24.41 21.28 6.40
CA THR A 811 25.16 20.42 5.47
C THR A 811 25.78 19.24 6.23
N VAL A 812 25.17 18.06 6.10
CA VAL A 812 25.78 16.80 6.57
C VAL A 812 26.61 16.23 5.43
N THR A 813 27.93 16.18 5.57
CA THR A 813 28.84 15.65 4.54
C THR A 813 28.86 14.11 4.53
N ASP A 814 28.78 13.48 5.71
CA ASP A 814 29.09 12.06 5.90
C ASP A 814 27.95 11.27 6.58
N LEU A 815 26.75 11.31 5.98
CA LEU A 815 25.69 10.37 6.36
C LEU A 815 25.90 9.02 5.65
N ILE A 816 26.73 8.15 6.22
CA ILE A 816 26.92 6.79 5.72
C ILE A 816 25.67 5.95 6.01
N VAL A 817 24.75 5.88 5.03
CA VAL A 817 23.61 4.96 5.06
C VAL A 817 24.08 3.58 4.61
N GLU A 818 24.30 2.65 5.55
CA GLU A 818 24.54 1.26 5.21
C GLU A 818 23.29 0.65 4.53
N ASN A 819 23.44 0.31 3.24
CA ASN A 819 22.37 -0.02 2.29
C ASN A 819 21.58 1.21 1.77
N PRO A 820 22.13 1.97 0.81
CA PRO A 820 21.31 2.87 0.00
C PRO A 820 20.31 2.05 -0.83
N ILE A 821 19.05 1.98 -0.39
CA ILE A 821 17.94 1.65 -1.27
C ILE A 821 17.89 2.76 -2.32
N GLN A 822 18.28 2.46 -3.56
CA GLN A 822 18.15 3.44 -4.65
C GLN A 822 16.67 3.71 -4.90
N ASN A 823 16.20 4.85 -4.39
CA ASN A 823 14.89 5.41 -4.68
C ASN A 823 14.97 6.17 -6.03
N PRO A 824 14.37 5.66 -7.12
CA PRO A 824 14.55 6.24 -8.47
C PRO A 824 13.71 7.50 -8.70
N PHE A 825 13.16 8.13 -7.65
CA PHE A 825 12.22 9.25 -7.72
C PHE A 825 12.70 10.51 -6.97
N LEU A 826 13.98 10.63 -6.66
CA LEU A 826 14.55 11.79 -5.95
C LEU A 826 14.80 12.95 -6.93
N VAL A 827 13.73 13.67 -7.30
CA VAL A 827 13.76 14.76 -8.30
C VAL A 827 14.68 15.90 -7.87
N THR A 828 15.85 15.98 -8.49
CA THR A 828 16.88 16.98 -8.21
C THR A 828 16.63 18.30 -8.95
N ARG A 829 17.23 19.42 -8.49
CA ARG A 829 17.12 20.74 -9.15
C ARG A 829 18.44 21.50 -9.16
N SER A 830 18.73 22.25 -10.22
CA SER A 830 19.92 23.12 -10.26
C SER A 830 19.72 24.40 -9.47
N THR A 831 20.55 24.62 -8.46
CA THR A 831 20.57 25.80 -7.57
C THR A 831 21.41 26.95 -8.12
N SER A 832 22.33 26.66 -9.04
CA SER A 832 23.16 27.61 -9.77
C SER A 832 23.56 27.03 -11.13
N SER A 833 24.25 27.82 -11.96
CA SER A 833 24.91 27.31 -13.16
C SER A 833 26.15 26.49 -12.80
N LEU A 834 26.39 25.36 -13.49
CA LEU A 834 27.46 24.41 -13.19
C LEU A 834 28.21 23.99 -14.46
N THR A 835 29.46 23.55 -14.31
CA THR A 835 30.25 22.94 -15.38
C THR A 835 30.82 21.62 -14.89
N TYR A 836 30.46 20.52 -15.55
CA TYR A 836 31.04 19.20 -15.37
C TYR A 836 32.14 18.96 -16.40
N TYR A 837 33.35 18.69 -15.93
CA TYR A 837 34.53 18.41 -16.74
C TYR A 837 34.62 16.90 -16.98
N VAL A 838 34.85 16.47 -18.22
CA VAL A 838 34.99 15.05 -18.58
C VAL A 838 36.33 14.82 -19.28
N ARG A 839 37.07 13.81 -18.82
CA ARG A 839 38.35 13.33 -19.36
C ARG A 839 38.33 11.81 -19.39
N GLY A 840 39.02 11.18 -20.33
CA GLY A 840 39.03 9.71 -20.36
C GLY A 840 39.69 9.07 -19.14
N SER A 841 39.59 7.76 -19.07
CA SER A 841 39.97 6.87 -17.96
C SER A 841 41.44 6.93 -17.50
N VAL A 842 42.29 7.69 -18.19
CA VAL A 842 43.68 7.98 -17.85
C VAL A 842 43.81 9.24 -16.97
N TYR A 843 42.86 10.17 -17.05
CA TYR A 843 42.96 11.51 -16.44
C TYR A 843 41.72 11.96 -15.66
N GLY A 844 40.57 11.31 -15.83
CA GLY A 844 39.38 11.54 -15.01
C GLY A 844 39.18 10.46 -13.94
N ASN A 845 38.24 10.69 -13.02
CA ASN A 845 37.81 9.74 -12.00
C ASN A 845 36.29 9.89 -11.75
N ASP A 846 35.51 8.81 -11.77
CA ASP A 846 34.06 8.87 -11.52
C ASP A 846 33.70 8.95 -10.01
N ASP A 847 34.66 8.77 -9.11
CA ASP A 847 34.45 8.89 -7.65
C ASP A 847 34.56 10.35 -7.14
N ASN A 848 34.85 11.32 -8.00
CA ASN A 848 34.96 12.75 -7.64
C ASN A 848 33.66 13.54 -7.93
N SER A 849 33.73 14.88 -7.91
CA SER A 849 32.59 15.79 -8.12
C SER A 849 32.36 16.22 -9.57
N GLY A 850 33.34 16.06 -10.47
CA GLY A 850 33.28 16.56 -11.85
C GLY A 850 33.41 18.09 -12.00
N LEU A 851 33.42 18.87 -10.92
CA LEU A 851 33.22 20.34 -10.97
C LEU A 851 34.48 21.17 -11.26
N ALA A 852 35.64 20.54 -11.43
CA ALA A 852 36.90 21.21 -11.75
C ALA A 852 37.72 20.41 -12.78
N GLU A 853 38.61 21.08 -13.52
CA GLU A 853 39.38 20.43 -14.61
C GLU A 853 40.36 19.34 -14.12
N LEU A 854 40.82 19.44 -12.87
CA LEU A 854 41.62 18.40 -12.20
C LEU A 854 40.76 17.28 -11.62
N ASP A 855 39.53 17.60 -11.21
CA ASP A 855 38.52 16.68 -10.70
C ASP A 855 37.50 16.32 -11.79
N ALA A 856 37.98 16.05 -13.00
CA ALA A 856 37.13 15.66 -14.12
C ALA A 856 36.59 14.23 -13.91
N PHE A 857 35.37 13.96 -14.38
CA PHE A 857 34.84 12.59 -14.48
C PHE A 857 35.61 11.77 -15.51
N SER A 858 35.71 10.46 -15.30
CA SER A 858 36.35 9.50 -16.22
C SER A 858 35.44 9.04 -17.36
N SER A 859 34.11 9.13 -17.18
CA SER A 859 33.09 8.73 -18.14
C SER A 859 32.11 9.85 -18.46
N LEU A 860 31.55 9.81 -19.67
CA LEU A 860 30.51 10.74 -20.10
C LEU A 860 29.16 10.40 -19.48
N GLN A 861 28.93 9.12 -19.13
CA GLN A 861 27.73 8.67 -18.43
C GLN A 861 27.65 9.28 -17.02
N LYS A 862 28.76 9.28 -16.25
CA LYS A 862 28.80 9.90 -14.92
C LYS A 862 28.45 11.40 -14.96
N ALA A 863 28.85 12.10 -16.02
CA ALA A 863 28.47 13.50 -16.24
C ALA A 863 26.95 13.63 -16.45
N ILE A 864 26.35 12.80 -17.30
CA ILE A 864 24.91 12.78 -17.59
C ILE A 864 24.09 12.42 -16.33
N ASP A 865 24.51 11.41 -15.57
CA ASP A 865 23.89 10.98 -14.31
C ASP A 865 23.95 12.07 -13.23
N SER A 866 24.90 13.01 -13.33
CA SER A 866 25.06 14.15 -12.42
C SER A 866 24.22 15.38 -12.81
N ILE A 867 23.57 15.40 -13.98
CA ILE A 867 22.72 16.52 -14.43
C ILE A 867 21.39 16.52 -13.65
N PRO A 868 21.03 17.60 -12.93
CA PRO A 868 19.77 17.65 -12.17
C PRO A 868 18.51 17.50 -13.04
N ASP A 869 17.40 17.07 -12.44
CA ASP A 869 16.15 16.79 -13.18
C ASP A 869 15.36 18.05 -13.55
N ILE A 870 15.41 19.07 -12.69
CA ILE A 870 14.85 20.40 -12.93
C ILE A 870 15.98 21.40 -13.17
N ILE A 871 16.09 21.86 -14.41
CA ILE A 871 17.11 22.79 -14.91
C ILE A 871 16.54 24.21 -14.91
N ASN A 872 16.98 25.05 -13.96
CA ASN A 872 16.63 26.48 -13.91
C ASN A 872 17.80 27.41 -14.27
N HIS A 873 18.96 26.83 -14.56
CA HIS A 873 20.25 27.49 -14.76
C HIS A 873 20.98 26.86 -15.96
N THR A 874 22.19 27.35 -16.29
CA THR A 874 23.02 26.74 -17.35
C THR A 874 23.88 25.61 -16.80
N ILE A 875 23.73 24.40 -17.32
CA ILE A 875 24.56 23.24 -16.96
C ILE A 875 25.42 22.86 -18.17
N THR A 876 26.73 22.99 -18.06
CA THR A 876 27.68 22.65 -19.15
C THR A 876 28.35 21.31 -18.87
N VAL A 877 28.39 20.42 -19.84
CA VAL A 877 29.26 19.24 -19.87
C VAL A 877 30.38 19.53 -20.86
N LEU A 878 31.61 19.61 -20.37
CA LEU A 878 32.78 20.09 -21.09
C LEU A 878 33.78 18.95 -21.29
N VAL A 879 33.86 18.43 -22.51
CA VAL A 879 34.67 17.23 -22.83
C VAL A 879 36.09 17.63 -23.24
N TYR A 880 37.08 17.00 -22.60
CA TYR A 880 38.51 17.14 -22.92
C TYR A 880 39.03 15.81 -23.47
N GLY A 881 39.43 15.82 -24.74
CA GLY A 881 39.65 14.60 -25.52
C GLY A 881 40.86 13.75 -25.09
N THR A 882 40.56 12.51 -24.70
CA THR A 882 41.40 11.32 -24.99
C THR A 882 40.56 10.29 -25.73
N TYR A 883 41.17 9.45 -26.55
CA TYR A 883 40.49 8.59 -27.54
C TYR A 883 39.56 7.48 -26.99
N ASP A 884 39.36 7.41 -25.67
CA ASP A 884 38.62 6.38 -24.96
C ASP A 884 37.16 6.74 -24.61
N ILE A 885 36.77 8.02 -24.59
CA ILE A 885 35.37 8.46 -24.37
C ILE A 885 34.49 8.10 -25.59
N ASN A 886 33.67 7.05 -25.50
CA ASN A 886 32.89 6.51 -26.62
C ASN A 886 31.44 6.15 -26.22
N GLU A 887 30.95 6.65 -25.09
CA GLU A 887 29.59 6.43 -24.57
C GLU A 887 28.54 7.30 -25.29
N ASP A 888 27.36 6.75 -25.57
CA ASP A 888 26.24 7.46 -26.20
C ASP A 888 25.72 8.60 -25.29
N ILE A 889 25.60 9.82 -25.83
CA ILE A 889 24.93 10.94 -25.14
C ILE A 889 23.43 10.66 -25.21
N VAL A 890 22.89 10.02 -24.17
CA VAL A 890 21.45 9.78 -24.01
C VAL A 890 20.95 10.62 -22.84
N LEU A 891 20.23 11.70 -23.14
CA LEU A 891 19.61 12.58 -22.15
C LEU A 891 18.10 12.47 -22.25
N SER A 892 17.41 12.28 -21.12
CA SER A 892 15.95 12.20 -21.11
C SER A 892 15.28 12.91 -19.93
N SER A 893 14.02 13.30 -20.15
CA SER A 893 13.06 13.75 -19.13
C SER A 893 13.48 14.96 -18.29
N LYS A 894 14.40 15.80 -18.76
CA LYS A 894 14.87 16.99 -18.02
C LYS A 894 13.90 18.17 -18.20
N LEU A 895 13.53 18.79 -17.08
CA LEU A 895 12.46 19.79 -16.96
C LEU A 895 13.02 21.19 -16.68
N GLY A 896 12.17 22.22 -16.70
CA GLY A 896 12.53 23.59 -16.31
C GLY A 896 12.96 24.50 -17.47
N ASN A 897 13.29 25.75 -17.15
CA ASN A 897 13.47 26.85 -18.12
C ASN A 897 14.94 27.17 -18.47
N GLY A 898 15.91 26.47 -17.88
CA GLY A 898 17.34 26.66 -18.15
C GLY A 898 17.84 25.90 -19.38
N GLU A 899 19.17 25.76 -19.47
CA GLU A 899 19.84 25.17 -20.64
C GLU A 899 20.93 24.16 -20.24
N ILE A 900 20.96 23.01 -20.92
CA ILE A 900 22.05 22.04 -20.86
C ILE A 900 22.92 22.22 -22.12
N ILE A 901 24.24 22.34 -21.97
CA ILE A 901 25.20 22.50 -23.06
C ILE A 901 26.21 21.36 -23.04
N PHE A 902 26.28 20.55 -24.09
CA PHE A 902 27.38 19.60 -24.32
C PHE A 902 28.40 20.24 -25.28
N GLU A 903 29.55 20.65 -24.75
CA GLU A 903 30.66 21.25 -25.49
C GLU A 903 31.74 20.20 -25.74
N LEU A 904 31.83 19.73 -26.98
CA LEU A 904 32.67 18.60 -27.37
C LEU A 904 34.08 19.00 -27.87
N ARG A 905 34.39 20.31 -27.98
CA ARG A 905 35.72 20.87 -28.24
C ARG A 905 36.49 20.35 -29.48
N GLY A 906 35.77 19.85 -30.48
CA GLY A 906 36.33 19.23 -31.68
C GLY A 906 36.73 17.76 -31.50
N TYR A 907 36.26 17.11 -30.44
CA TYR A 907 36.56 15.70 -30.15
C TYR A 907 36.01 14.74 -31.21
N ASP A 908 36.84 13.77 -31.64
CA ASP A 908 36.45 12.70 -32.55
C ASP A 908 35.90 11.49 -31.78
N SER A 909 34.58 11.32 -31.79
CA SER A 909 33.87 10.25 -31.08
C SER A 909 33.26 9.20 -32.01
N ASN A 910 32.85 8.07 -31.44
CA ASN A 910 32.09 7.00 -32.14
C ASN A 910 30.69 6.76 -31.54
N PHE A 911 30.23 7.70 -30.73
CA PHE A 911 28.97 7.62 -30.01
C PHE A 911 27.80 8.17 -30.84
N ARG A 912 26.55 8.01 -30.40
CA ARG A 912 25.38 8.75 -30.94
C ARG A 912 24.83 9.71 -29.89
N ILE A 913 23.98 10.64 -30.34
CA ILE A 913 23.25 11.57 -29.48
C ILE A 913 21.74 11.24 -29.55
N SER A 914 21.06 11.12 -28.42
CA SER A 914 19.60 10.99 -28.33
C SER A 914 19.07 11.88 -27.19
N ILE A 915 18.25 12.88 -27.52
CA ILE A 915 17.65 13.81 -26.56
C ILE A 915 16.14 13.59 -26.55
N GLU A 916 15.61 13.05 -25.44
CA GLU A 916 14.26 12.47 -25.40
C GLU A 916 13.37 13.07 -24.29
N HIS A 917 12.21 13.62 -24.67
CA HIS A 917 11.20 14.17 -23.74
C HIS A 917 11.69 15.32 -22.83
N CYS A 918 12.74 16.06 -23.21
CA CYS A 918 13.24 17.19 -22.43
C CYS A 918 12.43 18.47 -22.70
N GLN A 919 12.03 19.17 -21.64
CA GLN A 919 11.36 20.48 -21.72
C GLN A 919 12.36 21.65 -21.68
N CYS A 920 13.47 21.49 -20.93
CA CYS A 920 14.55 22.46 -20.90
C CYS A 920 15.28 22.54 -22.25
N ARG A 921 16.01 23.64 -22.47
CA ARG A 921 16.81 23.82 -23.68
C ARG A 921 18.02 22.88 -23.64
N VAL A 922 18.34 22.23 -24.76
CA VAL A 922 19.54 21.39 -24.88
C VAL A 922 20.34 21.78 -26.11
N THR A 923 21.61 22.09 -25.95
CA THR A 923 22.54 22.45 -27.03
C THR A 923 23.72 21.48 -27.03
N ILE A 924 24.04 20.89 -28.19
CA ILE A 924 25.19 20.00 -28.39
C ILE A 924 26.04 20.59 -29.51
N GLN A 925 27.32 20.86 -29.23
CA GLN A 925 28.14 21.68 -30.11
C GLN A 925 29.61 21.24 -30.24
N ASN A 926 30.21 21.64 -31.37
CA ASN A 926 31.63 21.57 -31.68
C ASN A 926 32.24 20.16 -31.51
N GLY A 927 31.92 19.19 -32.37
CA GLY A 927 32.49 17.83 -32.25
C GLY A 927 32.22 16.94 -33.46
N THR A 928 32.99 15.86 -33.59
CA THR A 928 32.80 14.87 -34.66
C THR A 928 32.14 13.61 -34.10
N ILE A 929 31.05 13.20 -34.76
CA ILE A 929 30.24 12.02 -34.43
C ILE A 929 30.43 11.01 -35.55
N ASN A 930 31.13 9.90 -35.30
CA ASN A 930 31.35 8.84 -36.29
C ASN A 930 30.52 7.60 -35.94
N THR A 931 30.15 6.79 -36.94
CA THR A 931 29.69 5.41 -36.69
C THR A 931 30.16 4.45 -37.77
N LEU A 932 30.65 3.28 -37.34
CA LEU A 932 30.85 2.10 -38.18
C LEU A 932 29.73 1.06 -37.97
N ASP A 933 28.83 1.31 -37.02
CA ASP A 933 27.80 0.39 -36.56
C ASP A 933 26.51 0.53 -37.39
N ASN A 934 26.12 -0.55 -38.08
CA ASN A 934 24.89 -0.59 -38.88
C ASN A 934 23.63 -0.57 -38.02
N ASP A 935 23.73 -0.95 -36.74
CA ASP A 935 22.59 -1.03 -35.82
C ASP A 935 22.25 0.35 -35.23
N LYS A 936 22.98 1.42 -35.60
CA LYS A 936 22.66 2.82 -35.28
C LYS A 936 21.83 3.46 -36.42
N PRO A 937 20.50 3.63 -36.27
CA PRO A 937 19.63 4.20 -37.32
C PRO A 937 19.74 5.73 -37.44
N TYR A 938 20.40 6.40 -36.50
CA TYR A 938 20.72 7.82 -36.56
C TYR A 938 22.05 8.12 -35.86
N LEU A 939 22.70 9.22 -36.22
CA LEU A 939 23.88 9.72 -35.50
C LEU A 939 23.47 10.71 -34.39
N ALA A 940 22.46 11.55 -34.63
CA ALA A 940 21.84 12.40 -33.62
C ALA A 940 20.30 12.41 -33.75
N GLN A 941 19.59 12.44 -32.62
CA GLN A 941 18.13 12.52 -32.57
C GLN A 941 17.63 13.52 -31.52
N ASN A 942 16.59 14.28 -31.87
CA ASN A 942 15.64 14.87 -30.94
C ASN A 942 14.31 14.11 -31.07
N LYS A 943 13.79 13.62 -29.94
CA LYS A 943 12.53 12.88 -29.87
C LYS A 943 11.64 13.45 -28.76
N TYR A 944 10.51 14.04 -29.14
CA TYR A 944 9.57 14.72 -28.23
C TYR A 944 10.18 15.80 -27.29
N SER A 945 11.38 16.34 -27.58
CA SER A 945 11.98 17.40 -26.76
C SER A 945 11.68 18.79 -27.34
N HIS A 946 11.40 19.75 -26.45
CA HIS A 946 10.81 21.03 -26.81
C HIS A 946 11.74 21.94 -27.61
N TYR A 947 13.03 22.02 -27.23
CA TYR A 947 14.06 22.78 -27.92
C TYR A 947 15.41 22.04 -27.84
N VAL A 948 15.91 21.52 -28.97
CA VAL A 948 17.25 20.94 -29.09
C VAL A 948 18.03 21.62 -30.20
N SER A 949 19.30 21.96 -29.97
CA SER A 949 20.19 22.61 -30.93
C SER A 949 21.45 21.80 -31.18
N PHE A 950 21.75 21.52 -32.45
CA PHE A 950 22.98 20.90 -32.92
C PHE A 950 23.81 21.97 -33.65
N VAL A 951 25.03 22.24 -33.19
CA VAL A 951 25.83 23.39 -33.68
C VAL A 951 27.28 23.00 -33.99
N GLY A 952 27.74 23.19 -35.23
CA GLY A 952 29.14 22.92 -35.59
C GLY A 952 29.57 21.46 -35.41
N LEU A 953 28.65 20.52 -35.67
CA LEU A 953 28.91 19.07 -35.56
C LEU A 953 29.27 18.48 -36.92
N ASN A 954 30.28 17.60 -36.93
CA ASN A 954 30.68 16.79 -38.09
C ASN A 954 30.13 15.36 -37.92
N LEU A 955 29.07 14.98 -38.62
CA LEU A 955 28.42 13.68 -38.46
C LEU A 955 28.74 12.75 -39.65
N ASN A 956 29.52 11.70 -39.41
CA ASN A 956 30.00 10.75 -40.43
C ASN A 956 29.42 9.34 -40.20
N GLY A 957 28.43 8.93 -40.99
CA GLY A 957 27.87 7.57 -40.94
C GLY A 957 28.68 6.53 -41.70
N ASN A 958 28.06 5.36 -41.93
CA ASN A 958 28.61 4.25 -42.73
C ASN A 958 27.77 3.91 -43.99
N ASN A 959 26.79 4.74 -44.32
CA ASN A 959 25.76 4.53 -45.35
C ASN A 959 24.86 3.30 -45.12
N GLY A 960 24.65 2.89 -43.87
CA GLY A 960 23.71 1.82 -43.52
C GLY A 960 22.30 2.08 -44.05
N THR A 961 21.61 1.02 -44.49
CA THR A 961 20.23 1.11 -45.00
C THR A 961 19.29 1.63 -43.92
N GLY A 962 18.66 2.79 -44.15
CA GLY A 962 17.80 3.46 -43.18
C GLY A 962 18.51 4.43 -42.23
N GLN A 963 19.85 4.55 -42.29
CA GLN A 963 20.63 5.41 -41.39
C GLN A 963 20.46 6.91 -41.70
N LEU A 964 20.19 7.70 -40.68
CA LEU A 964 19.96 9.14 -40.74
C LEU A 964 21.14 9.91 -40.13
N GLY A 965 21.41 11.12 -40.60
CA GLY A 965 22.34 12.03 -39.93
C GLY A 965 21.73 12.59 -38.64
N ILE A 966 20.82 13.56 -38.79
CA ILE A 966 20.07 14.17 -37.69
C ILE A 966 18.57 13.90 -37.88
N GLN A 967 17.91 13.39 -36.84
CA GLN A 967 16.48 13.06 -36.86
C GLN A 967 15.66 13.87 -35.85
N GLY A 968 14.56 14.47 -36.32
CA GLY A 968 13.45 14.95 -35.49
C GLY A 968 12.28 13.96 -35.50
N LEU A 969 11.89 13.42 -34.35
CA LEU A 969 10.89 12.35 -34.22
C LEU A 969 9.82 12.69 -33.17
N GLY A 970 8.61 13.01 -33.62
CA GLY A 970 7.50 13.36 -32.72
C GLY A 970 7.58 14.81 -32.22
N GLY A 971 6.43 15.46 -32.04
CA GLY A 971 6.30 16.90 -31.81
C GLY A 971 7.36 17.53 -30.89
N GLY A 972 8.07 18.53 -31.41
CA GLY A 972 9.22 19.20 -30.78
C GLY A 972 9.91 20.12 -31.79
N ASN A 973 10.92 20.88 -31.35
CA ASN A 973 11.69 21.78 -32.22
C ASN A 973 13.19 21.44 -32.19
N THR A 974 13.76 21.23 -33.37
CA THR A 974 15.21 21.01 -33.58
C THR A 974 15.83 22.14 -34.38
N TYR A 975 16.97 22.63 -33.92
CA TYR A 975 17.78 23.65 -34.58
C TYR A 975 19.10 23.01 -35.04
N ILE A 976 19.52 23.25 -36.29
CA ILE A 976 20.73 22.63 -36.86
C ILE A 976 21.54 23.73 -37.56
N ASN A 977 22.72 24.06 -37.04
CA ASN A 977 23.49 25.21 -37.53
C ASN A 977 24.97 24.89 -37.74
N ASN A 978 25.50 25.23 -38.92
CA ASN A 978 26.91 25.01 -39.29
C ASN A 978 27.40 23.54 -39.20
N CYS A 979 26.50 22.55 -39.27
CA CYS A 979 26.85 21.13 -39.21
C CYS A 979 27.21 20.57 -40.59
N GLU A 980 28.16 19.63 -40.64
CA GLU A 980 28.53 18.86 -41.83
C GLU A 980 28.09 17.40 -41.66
N ILE A 981 27.30 16.86 -42.60
CA ILE A 981 26.65 15.54 -42.46
C ILE A 981 26.99 14.63 -43.65
N GLN A 982 27.79 13.60 -43.44
CA GLN A 982 28.27 12.72 -44.52
C GLN A 982 27.96 11.24 -44.26
N ASN A 983 28.00 10.45 -45.34
CA ASN A 983 27.97 8.98 -45.29
C ASN A 983 26.73 8.39 -44.60
N VAL A 984 25.55 8.94 -44.86
CA VAL A 984 24.25 8.47 -44.33
C VAL A 984 23.25 8.22 -45.47
N GLN A 985 22.13 7.55 -45.19
CA GLN A 985 21.05 7.42 -46.18
C GLN A 985 20.40 8.78 -46.44
N ASP A 986 19.94 9.47 -45.39
CA ASP A 986 19.46 10.86 -45.49
C ASP A 986 20.15 11.76 -44.45
N CYS A 987 20.56 12.99 -44.80
CA CYS A 987 21.32 13.85 -43.89
C CYS A 987 20.45 14.44 -42.76
N VAL A 988 19.27 14.97 -43.07
CA VAL A 988 18.31 15.47 -42.07
C VAL A 988 16.93 14.88 -42.35
N SER A 989 16.24 14.40 -41.31
CA SER A 989 14.92 13.77 -41.43
C SER A 989 13.98 14.22 -40.30
N ALA A 990 12.75 14.60 -40.65
CA ALA A 990 11.72 15.02 -39.71
C ALA A 990 10.44 14.21 -39.90
N THR A 991 9.82 13.75 -38.81
CA THR A 991 8.58 12.96 -38.87
C THR A 991 7.69 13.13 -37.64
N ASN A 992 6.40 12.83 -37.79
CA ASN A 992 5.35 12.92 -36.76
C ASN A 992 5.26 14.34 -36.13
N LEU A 993 4.86 15.34 -36.93
CA LEU A 993 4.62 16.74 -36.48
C LEU A 993 5.85 17.45 -35.87
N HIS A 994 7.07 16.98 -36.12
CA HIS A 994 8.30 17.62 -35.63
C HIS A 994 8.69 18.84 -36.48
N ASN A 995 9.20 19.90 -35.85
CA ASN A 995 9.71 21.09 -36.53
C ASN A 995 11.24 21.10 -36.56
N VAL A 996 11.84 21.32 -37.73
CA VAL A 996 13.28 21.54 -37.87
C VAL A 996 13.54 22.92 -38.46
N TYR A 997 14.53 23.62 -37.92
CA TYR A 997 15.05 24.89 -38.40
C TYR A 997 16.54 24.72 -38.66
N MET A 998 16.97 24.78 -39.92
CA MET A 998 18.35 24.47 -40.28
C MET A 998 19.00 25.58 -41.11
N SER A 999 20.20 26.01 -40.72
CA SER A 999 20.97 27.02 -41.47
C SER A 999 22.46 26.70 -41.63
N ASN A 1000 23.03 27.09 -42.77
CA ASN A 1000 24.47 26.98 -43.07
C ASN A 1000 25.07 25.56 -43.02
N ASN A 1001 24.26 24.52 -43.20
CA ASN A 1001 24.70 23.13 -43.09
C ASN A 1001 25.22 22.58 -44.42
N THR A 1002 26.12 21.61 -44.36
CA THR A 1002 26.69 20.95 -45.55
C THR A 1002 26.58 19.44 -45.39
N GLY A 1003 26.74 18.68 -46.47
CA GLY A 1003 26.68 17.23 -46.38
C GLY A 1003 26.39 16.50 -47.68
N VAL A 1004 26.57 15.17 -47.66
CA VAL A 1004 26.30 14.27 -48.79
C VAL A 1004 25.59 13.02 -48.32
N ALA A 1005 24.30 12.91 -48.65
CA ALA A 1005 23.46 11.75 -48.42
C ALA A 1005 23.52 10.77 -49.61
N SER A 1006 23.48 9.48 -49.33
CA SER A 1006 23.37 8.44 -50.37
C SER A 1006 21.97 8.34 -50.99
N ARG A 1007 20.93 8.91 -50.34
CA ARG A 1007 19.58 9.09 -50.89
C ARG A 1007 19.16 10.57 -50.89
N TYR A 1008 18.71 11.14 -49.76
CA TYR A 1008 18.14 12.50 -49.73
C TYR A 1008 18.88 13.47 -48.79
N GLY A 1009 19.11 14.71 -49.22
CA GLY A 1009 19.71 15.74 -48.37
C GLY A 1009 18.85 16.11 -47.16
N THR A 1010 17.54 16.30 -47.37
CA THR A 1010 16.55 16.58 -46.33
C THR A 1010 15.25 15.81 -46.59
N VAL A 1011 14.55 15.33 -45.56
CA VAL A 1011 13.30 14.57 -45.73
C VAL A 1011 12.25 14.92 -44.69
N SER A 1012 11.02 15.19 -45.12
CA SER A 1012 9.90 15.50 -44.22
C SER A 1012 8.72 14.56 -44.43
N TRP A 1013 8.23 13.97 -43.33
CA TRP A 1013 7.15 12.98 -43.31
C TRP A 1013 6.09 13.31 -42.25
N ARG A 1014 4.88 12.76 -42.39
CA ARG A 1014 3.85 12.67 -41.33
C ARG A 1014 3.60 14.01 -40.62
N GLY A 1015 3.28 15.03 -41.41
CA GLY A 1015 2.96 16.39 -40.94
C GLY A 1015 4.13 17.18 -40.32
N ALA A 1016 5.37 16.67 -40.37
CA ALA A 1016 6.54 17.43 -39.93
C ALA A 1016 6.82 18.63 -40.85
N THR A 1017 7.59 19.61 -40.38
CA THR A 1017 8.05 20.76 -41.17
C THR A 1017 9.56 20.96 -41.01
N ILE A 1018 10.28 21.07 -42.14
CA ILE A 1018 11.69 21.50 -42.16
C ILE A 1018 11.76 22.89 -42.80
N ASN A 1019 12.43 23.83 -42.14
CA ASN A 1019 12.73 25.16 -42.66
C ASN A 1019 14.24 25.24 -42.95
N VAL A 1020 14.60 25.49 -44.21
CA VAL A 1020 15.97 25.40 -44.73
C VAL A 1020 16.44 26.77 -45.20
N ASN A 1021 17.48 27.31 -44.55
CA ASN A 1021 18.07 28.61 -44.85
C ASN A 1021 19.55 28.48 -45.26
N ASN A 1022 20.02 29.25 -46.25
CA ASN A 1022 21.42 29.24 -46.71
C ASN A 1022 21.92 27.81 -47.07
N ASN A 1023 23.16 27.45 -46.76
CA ASN A 1023 23.69 26.13 -47.14
C ASN A 1023 22.86 24.97 -46.55
N ALA A 1024 22.63 23.93 -47.38
CA ALA A 1024 21.99 22.68 -47.01
C ALA A 1024 22.70 21.45 -47.61
N PRO A 1025 22.58 20.24 -46.99
CA PRO A 1025 23.13 19.00 -47.53
C PRO A 1025 22.53 18.59 -48.89
N ILE A 1026 23.33 17.93 -49.72
CA ILE A 1026 22.89 17.33 -50.99
C ILE A 1026 22.57 15.85 -50.84
N GLY A 1027 21.73 15.31 -51.73
CA GLY A 1027 21.40 13.88 -51.78
C GLY A 1027 21.50 13.32 -53.19
N LYS A 1028 22.06 12.12 -53.34
CA LYS A 1028 22.30 11.49 -54.65
C LYS A 1028 21.04 11.16 -55.45
N VAL A 1029 19.88 11.04 -54.81
CA VAL A 1029 18.58 10.87 -55.48
C VAL A 1029 17.88 12.22 -55.62
N ALA A 1030 17.82 13.02 -54.54
CA ALA A 1030 17.38 14.41 -54.57
C ALA A 1030 17.91 15.19 -53.34
N ASN A 1031 18.00 16.52 -53.45
CA ASN A 1031 18.40 17.36 -52.32
C ASN A 1031 17.34 17.43 -51.20
N TYR A 1032 16.07 17.22 -51.55
CA TYR A 1032 14.97 17.14 -50.58
C TYR A 1032 13.88 16.16 -51.04
N ASN A 1033 13.11 15.60 -50.10
CA ASN A 1033 11.93 14.79 -50.39
C ASN A 1033 10.83 15.00 -49.33
N LYS A 1034 9.55 14.83 -49.71
CA LYS A 1034 8.39 15.03 -48.82
C LYS A 1034 7.28 14.00 -49.07
N GLY A 1035 6.55 13.62 -48.02
CA GLY A 1035 5.37 12.75 -48.15
C GLY A 1035 4.56 12.62 -46.86
N TYR A 1036 3.42 11.93 -46.90
CA TYR A 1036 2.47 11.82 -45.77
C TYR A 1036 2.20 13.19 -45.10
N ALA A 1037 1.84 14.20 -45.90
CA ALA A 1037 1.63 15.60 -45.48
C ALA A 1037 2.82 16.31 -44.81
N GLY A 1038 4.05 15.76 -44.84
CA GLY A 1038 5.25 16.48 -44.44
C GLY A 1038 5.59 17.65 -45.38
N ASN A 1039 6.07 18.75 -44.82
CA ASN A 1039 6.44 19.97 -45.55
C ASN A 1039 7.94 20.30 -45.44
N ILE A 1040 8.48 20.97 -46.47
CA ILE A 1040 9.83 21.54 -46.47
C ILE A 1040 9.75 22.95 -47.08
N ASN A 1041 10.02 23.96 -46.26
CA ASN A 1041 10.14 25.36 -46.65
C ASN A 1041 11.61 25.66 -46.96
N ILE A 1042 11.90 26.23 -48.12
CA ILE A 1042 13.26 26.52 -48.58
C ILE A 1042 13.36 28.02 -48.83
N VAL A 1043 14.27 28.70 -48.12
CA VAL A 1043 14.48 30.16 -48.20
C VAL A 1043 15.96 30.43 -48.45
N ASP A 1044 16.27 31.06 -49.58
CA ASP A 1044 17.63 31.43 -50.00
C ASP A 1044 18.68 30.30 -49.92
N ALA A 1045 18.23 29.04 -50.06
CA ALA A 1045 19.07 27.88 -49.77
C ALA A 1045 20.03 27.52 -50.92
N THR A 1046 21.26 27.20 -50.55
CA THR A 1046 22.35 26.82 -51.46
C THR A 1046 22.81 25.39 -51.21
N TYR A 1047 23.19 24.69 -52.27
CA TYR A 1047 23.55 23.27 -52.24
C TYR A 1047 25.02 23.09 -52.64
N PRO A 1048 25.99 23.35 -51.74
CA PRO A 1048 27.41 23.33 -52.07
C PRO A 1048 27.91 21.90 -52.35
N THR A 1049 28.79 21.77 -53.34
CA THR A 1049 29.48 20.50 -53.63
C THR A 1049 30.49 20.21 -52.53
N VAL A 1050 30.23 19.18 -51.72
CA VAL A 1050 31.13 18.73 -50.65
C VAL A 1050 31.92 17.50 -51.10
N VAL A 1051 33.21 17.44 -50.78
CA VAL A 1051 34.04 16.25 -51.02
C VAL A 1051 33.70 15.18 -49.98
N THR A 1052 33.39 13.97 -50.43
CA THR A 1052 33.12 12.85 -49.54
C THR A 1052 34.37 12.43 -48.76
N LYS A 1053 34.36 12.61 -47.44
CA LYS A 1053 35.40 12.15 -46.52
C LYS A 1053 35.27 10.63 -46.34
N ALA A 1054 36.41 9.94 -46.30
CA ALA A 1054 36.43 8.52 -45.96
C ALA A 1054 35.99 8.31 -44.49
N PRO A 1055 35.24 7.25 -44.16
CA PRO A 1055 34.89 6.96 -42.77
C PRO A 1055 36.14 6.74 -41.91
N SER A 1056 36.25 7.46 -40.80
CA SER A 1056 37.34 7.36 -39.83
C SER A 1056 37.36 5.97 -39.18
N THR A 1057 38.32 5.12 -39.55
CA THR A 1057 38.45 3.77 -38.98
C THR A 1057 39.08 3.81 -37.58
N VAL A 1058 38.27 4.15 -36.58
CA VAL A 1058 38.64 4.04 -35.16
C VAL A 1058 38.07 2.74 -34.59
N THR A 1059 38.92 1.90 -33.99
CA THR A 1059 38.53 0.61 -33.44
C THR A 1059 37.78 0.77 -32.12
N THR A 1060 36.46 1.00 -32.22
CA THR A 1060 35.57 1.22 -31.07
C THR A 1060 35.70 0.11 -30.04
N THR A 1061 35.96 0.48 -28.80
CA THR A 1061 35.99 -0.46 -27.68
C THR A 1061 34.76 -0.21 -26.81
N LYS A 1062 33.92 -1.23 -26.64
CA LYS A 1062 32.66 -1.19 -25.86
C LYS A 1062 32.90 -1.78 -24.46
N SER A 1063 32.37 -1.16 -23.42
CA SER A 1063 32.45 -1.66 -22.03
C SER A 1063 31.07 -2.04 -21.50
N ARG A 1064 31.00 -3.11 -20.70
CA ARG A 1064 29.76 -3.58 -20.06
C ARG A 1064 30.02 -4.17 -18.68
N ILE A 1065 29.12 -3.87 -17.75
CA ILE A 1065 29.06 -4.50 -16.42
C ILE A 1065 28.08 -5.67 -16.47
N PHE A 1066 28.47 -6.80 -15.87
CA PHE A 1066 27.61 -7.95 -15.63
C PHE A 1066 27.50 -8.20 -14.13
N LYS A 1067 26.28 -8.41 -13.63
CA LYS A 1067 25.99 -8.80 -12.25
C LYS A 1067 25.38 -10.21 -12.26
N PRO A 1068 25.60 -11.04 -11.22
CA PRO A 1068 25.05 -12.40 -11.18
C PRO A 1068 23.54 -12.39 -10.91
N LEU A 1069 22.86 -13.40 -11.44
CA LEU A 1069 21.44 -13.67 -11.21
C LEU A 1069 21.22 -14.50 -9.94
N SER A 1070 22.19 -15.34 -9.58
CA SER A 1070 22.21 -16.10 -8.34
C SER A 1070 23.62 -16.49 -7.93
N ALA A 1071 23.80 -16.83 -6.65
CA ALA A 1071 25.05 -17.28 -6.09
C ALA A 1071 24.79 -18.37 -5.04
N ASN A 1072 25.73 -19.29 -4.86
CA ASN A 1072 25.65 -20.36 -3.84
C ASN A 1072 27.02 -21.03 -3.63
N HIS A 1073 27.10 -22.02 -2.74
CA HIS A 1073 28.31 -22.83 -2.56
C HIS A 1073 28.01 -24.34 -2.47
N TYR A 1074 29.02 -25.14 -2.82
CA TYR A 1074 29.02 -26.61 -2.74
C TYR A 1074 29.93 -27.09 -1.61
N ARG A 1075 29.46 -28.06 -0.84
CA ARG A 1075 30.13 -28.62 0.34
C ARG A 1075 30.64 -30.03 0.04
N TYR A 1076 31.95 -30.22 0.18
CA TYR A 1076 32.67 -31.47 0.02
C TYR A 1076 32.98 -32.12 1.37
N SER A 1077 33.02 -33.46 1.39
CA SER A 1077 33.16 -34.30 2.58
C SER A 1077 31.93 -34.27 3.48
N GLY A 1078 31.49 -35.44 3.94
CA GLY A 1078 30.27 -35.63 4.74
C GLY A 1078 28.96 -35.45 3.95
N ILE A 1079 28.75 -34.31 3.30
CA ILE A 1079 27.42 -33.90 2.78
C ILE A 1079 27.33 -33.87 1.24
N ASN A 1080 28.45 -33.64 0.53
CA ASN A 1080 28.57 -33.71 -0.94
C ASN A 1080 27.40 -33.09 -1.74
N THR A 1081 26.96 -31.89 -1.36
CA THR A 1081 25.82 -31.19 -1.95
C THR A 1081 26.01 -29.67 -1.96
N TRP A 1082 25.25 -29.00 -2.82
CA TRP A 1082 24.98 -27.55 -2.69
C TRP A 1082 24.28 -27.24 -1.36
N ALA A 1083 24.52 -26.05 -0.82
CA ALA A 1083 23.68 -25.52 0.26
C ALA A 1083 22.23 -25.31 -0.24
N ARG A 1084 21.28 -25.61 0.63
CA ARG A 1084 19.82 -25.55 0.44
C ARG A 1084 19.23 -24.47 1.34
N SER A 1085 17.97 -24.09 1.13
CA SER A 1085 17.26 -23.22 2.09
C SER A 1085 17.28 -23.85 3.49
N GLY A 1086 17.64 -23.07 4.51
CA GLY A 1086 17.88 -23.54 5.88
C GLY A 1086 19.33 -23.91 6.20
N ASP A 1087 20.20 -24.13 5.20
CA ASP A 1087 21.64 -24.31 5.45
C ASP A 1087 22.32 -22.98 5.82
N PHE A 1088 23.24 -23.03 6.78
CA PHE A 1088 24.12 -21.92 7.10
C PHE A 1088 24.92 -21.50 5.84
N HIS A 1089 24.95 -20.19 5.54
CA HIS A 1089 25.50 -19.60 4.29
C HIS A 1089 24.80 -19.97 2.97
N TYR A 1090 23.55 -20.44 3.00
CA TYR A 1090 22.74 -20.59 1.78
C TYR A 1090 22.67 -19.26 0.99
N GLY A 1091 22.84 -19.35 -0.34
CA GLY A 1091 22.81 -18.19 -1.23
C GLY A 1091 24.13 -17.40 -1.31
N TYR A 1092 25.14 -17.75 -0.52
CA TYR A 1092 26.45 -17.07 -0.51
C TYR A 1092 27.58 -17.99 -1.02
N PRO A 1093 28.50 -17.47 -1.85
CA PRO A 1093 29.74 -18.15 -2.19
C PRO A 1093 30.70 -18.23 -1.01
N VAL A 1094 31.03 -19.45 -0.60
CA VAL A 1094 32.02 -19.77 0.45
C VAL A 1094 33.10 -20.67 -0.14
N GLN A 1095 34.35 -20.49 0.29
CA GLN A 1095 35.48 -21.36 -0.08
C GLN A 1095 36.32 -21.69 1.17
N GLY A 1096 37.15 -22.73 1.12
CA GLY A 1096 38.06 -23.13 2.20
C GLY A 1096 37.44 -24.12 3.20
N MET A 1097 38.10 -24.33 4.34
CA MET A 1097 37.50 -25.04 5.49
C MET A 1097 37.81 -24.33 6.82
N GLY A 1098 36.79 -24.18 7.66
CA GLY A 1098 36.92 -23.84 9.06
C GLY A 1098 37.02 -25.07 9.95
N TYR A 1099 37.32 -24.89 11.24
CA TYR A 1099 37.29 -25.98 12.22
C TYR A 1099 35.88 -26.60 12.28
N GLY A 1100 35.78 -27.92 12.08
CA GLY A 1100 34.49 -28.64 11.99
C GLY A 1100 33.65 -28.39 10.73
N SER A 1101 34.09 -27.54 9.79
CA SER A 1101 33.34 -27.22 8.58
C SER A 1101 33.74 -28.10 7.37
N PRO A 1102 32.80 -28.51 6.51
CA PRO A 1102 33.13 -29.21 5.27
C PRO A 1102 33.95 -28.31 4.33
N ALA A 1103 34.76 -28.91 3.46
CA ALA A 1103 35.55 -28.19 2.46
C ALA A 1103 34.63 -27.56 1.41
N GLN A 1104 34.85 -26.29 1.04
CA GLN A 1104 33.85 -25.52 0.28
C GLN A 1104 34.38 -24.90 -1.03
N THR A 1105 33.46 -24.61 -1.93
CA THR A 1105 33.68 -23.82 -3.16
C THR A 1105 32.41 -23.08 -3.56
N GLY A 1106 32.53 -21.81 -3.95
CA GLY A 1106 31.42 -20.92 -4.26
C GLY A 1106 31.30 -20.59 -5.75
N CYS A 1107 30.09 -20.24 -6.20
CA CYS A 1107 29.79 -19.87 -7.59
C CYS A 1107 28.82 -18.67 -7.66
N TRP A 1108 28.98 -17.86 -8.71
CA TRP A 1108 28.07 -16.81 -9.15
C TRP A 1108 27.65 -17.10 -10.60
N PHE A 1109 26.35 -17.20 -10.84
CA PHE A 1109 25.75 -17.58 -12.12
C PHE A 1109 25.16 -16.35 -12.82
N PHE A 1110 25.54 -16.11 -14.08
CA PHE A 1110 25.19 -14.89 -14.83
C PHE A 1110 24.16 -15.17 -15.96
N GLY A 1111 23.50 -16.33 -15.92
CA GLY A 1111 22.67 -16.80 -17.02
C GLY A 1111 23.48 -17.04 -18.30
N ALA A 1112 22.79 -17.02 -19.45
CA ALA A 1112 23.44 -17.05 -20.75
C ALA A 1112 24.08 -15.68 -21.12
N THR A 1113 23.55 -14.59 -20.56
CA THR A 1113 23.79 -13.20 -20.97
C THR A 1113 25.26 -12.79 -21.04
N MET A 1114 26.07 -13.13 -20.03
CA MET A 1114 27.49 -12.75 -20.02
C MET A 1114 28.27 -13.47 -21.13
N ARG A 1115 28.09 -14.79 -21.25
CA ARG A 1115 28.76 -15.61 -22.28
C ARG A 1115 28.38 -15.13 -23.68
N ASP A 1116 27.08 -15.00 -23.95
CA ASP A 1116 26.59 -14.78 -25.31
C ASP A 1116 26.77 -13.34 -25.80
N THR A 1117 26.95 -12.37 -24.88
CA THR A 1117 27.38 -11.01 -25.24
C THR A 1117 28.85 -10.98 -25.68
N LEU A 1118 29.72 -11.77 -25.04
CA LEU A 1118 31.18 -11.68 -25.14
C LEU A 1118 31.79 -12.70 -26.10
N LYS A 1119 31.06 -13.77 -26.43
CA LYS A 1119 31.46 -14.82 -27.37
C LYS A 1119 31.79 -14.22 -28.74
N GLY A 1120 33.02 -14.45 -29.21
CA GLY A 1120 33.51 -13.93 -30.49
C GLY A 1120 33.90 -12.44 -30.46
N LYS A 1121 33.92 -11.79 -29.29
CA LYS A 1121 34.46 -10.43 -29.11
C LYS A 1121 35.93 -10.47 -28.70
N THR A 1122 36.68 -9.45 -29.07
CA THR A 1122 38.10 -9.30 -28.71
C THR A 1122 38.19 -8.58 -27.36
N ILE A 1123 38.27 -9.33 -26.27
CA ILE A 1123 38.35 -8.74 -24.92
C ILE A 1123 39.65 -7.91 -24.78
N LYS A 1124 39.51 -6.68 -24.30
CA LYS A 1124 40.59 -5.74 -23.98
C LYS A 1124 40.94 -5.78 -22.49
N SER A 1125 39.97 -5.61 -21.59
CA SER A 1125 40.15 -5.73 -20.13
C SER A 1125 39.00 -6.47 -19.43
N VAL A 1126 39.32 -7.05 -18.28
CA VAL A 1126 38.39 -7.73 -17.36
C VAL A 1126 38.75 -7.29 -15.94
N LYS A 1127 37.87 -6.54 -15.28
CA LYS A 1127 37.99 -6.20 -13.85
C LYS A 1127 36.82 -6.82 -13.10
N VAL A 1128 37.05 -7.24 -11.85
CA VAL A 1128 36.02 -7.87 -11.01
C VAL A 1128 35.99 -7.20 -9.65
N LYS A 1129 34.81 -6.73 -9.25
CA LYS A 1129 34.53 -6.21 -7.91
C LYS A 1129 34.03 -7.34 -7.02
N LEU A 1130 34.60 -7.43 -5.82
CA LEU A 1130 34.22 -8.39 -4.79
C LEU A 1130 34.01 -7.66 -3.46
N SER A 1131 33.11 -8.18 -2.63
CA SER A 1131 33.02 -7.84 -1.19
C SER A 1131 33.19 -9.10 -0.36
N ARG A 1132 34.03 -9.04 0.67
CA ARG A 1132 34.16 -10.09 1.69
C ARG A 1132 33.26 -9.79 2.89
N ARG A 1133 32.51 -10.77 3.39
CA ARG A 1133 31.55 -10.54 4.49
C ARG A 1133 32.21 -10.73 5.84
N SER A 1134 32.01 -9.78 6.76
CA SER A 1134 32.43 -9.81 8.16
C SER A 1134 31.58 -10.77 9.00
N LYS A 1135 31.42 -12.02 8.54
CA LYS A 1135 30.55 -13.05 9.17
C LYS A 1135 31.23 -14.39 9.39
N ILE A 1136 32.02 -14.87 8.43
CA ILE A 1136 32.76 -16.13 8.59
C ILE A 1136 34.08 -16.13 7.81
N GLY A 1137 34.99 -17.00 8.25
CA GLY A 1137 36.35 -17.13 7.77
C GLY A 1137 37.37 -16.91 8.89
N ASN A 1138 38.64 -16.82 8.51
CA ASN A 1138 39.66 -16.21 9.37
C ASN A 1138 39.29 -14.72 9.60
N SER A 1139 39.35 -14.19 10.82
CA SER A 1139 39.11 -12.76 11.07
C SER A 1139 40.20 -11.85 10.49
N SER A 1140 41.38 -12.40 10.19
CA SER A 1140 42.45 -11.71 9.44
C SER A 1140 42.19 -11.75 7.93
N ASN A 1141 43.13 -11.25 7.11
CA ASN A 1141 43.07 -11.43 5.66
C ASN A 1141 42.93 -12.90 5.26
N ALA A 1142 42.20 -13.14 4.17
CA ALA A 1142 41.99 -14.47 3.60
C ALA A 1142 42.31 -14.50 2.10
N LYS A 1143 42.79 -15.66 1.64
CA LYS A 1143 43.17 -15.93 0.24
C LYS A 1143 41.96 -16.41 -0.56
N VAL A 1144 41.52 -15.58 -1.48
CA VAL A 1144 40.41 -15.85 -2.41
C VAL A 1144 40.98 -16.28 -3.75
N ASN A 1145 40.75 -17.53 -4.17
CA ASN A 1145 41.18 -18.01 -5.48
C ASN A 1145 40.00 -17.99 -6.47
N LEU A 1146 39.81 -16.83 -7.11
CA LEU A 1146 38.80 -16.60 -8.14
C LEU A 1146 39.12 -17.40 -9.41
N ARG A 1147 38.09 -18.01 -10.01
CA ARG A 1147 38.10 -18.87 -11.21
C ARG A 1147 36.85 -18.62 -12.05
N MET A 1148 36.82 -19.15 -13.27
CA MET A 1148 35.62 -19.21 -14.11
C MET A 1148 35.00 -20.61 -14.14
N HIS A 1149 33.72 -20.71 -14.52
CA HIS A 1149 33.02 -21.96 -14.83
C HIS A 1149 32.13 -21.82 -16.08
N LYS A 1150 31.67 -22.96 -16.64
CA LYS A 1150 30.88 -23.01 -17.88
C LYS A 1150 29.35 -23.05 -17.68
N TYR A 1151 28.89 -23.24 -16.45
CA TYR A 1151 27.45 -23.31 -16.14
C TYR A 1151 26.78 -21.92 -16.19
N ILE A 1152 25.59 -21.84 -16.81
CA ILE A 1152 24.72 -20.66 -16.85
C ILE A 1152 23.81 -20.53 -15.60
N SER A 1153 23.62 -21.65 -14.89
CA SER A 1153 22.80 -21.82 -13.68
C SER A 1153 23.45 -22.88 -12.78
N GLN A 1154 22.92 -23.08 -11.57
CA GLN A 1154 23.49 -24.05 -10.62
C GLN A 1154 23.37 -25.49 -11.14
N PRO A 1155 24.48 -26.24 -11.31
CA PRO A 1155 24.44 -27.65 -11.70
C PRO A 1155 23.94 -28.54 -10.54
N SER A 1156 23.45 -29.74 -10.84
CA SER A 1156 23.01 -30.71 -9.81
C SER A 1156 24.17 -31.34 -9.01
N SER A 1157 25.39 -31.29 -9.53
CA SER A 1157 26.59 -31.90 -8.95
C SER A 1157 27.69 -30.88 -8.65
N SER A 1158 28.84 -31.34 -8.13
CA SER A 1158 30.02 -30.51 -7.85
C SER A 1158 30.42 -29.65 -9.06
N PRO A 1159 30.58 -28.33 -8.91
CA PRO A 1159 31.00 -27.46 -10.00
C PRO A 1159 32.44 -27.74 -10.45
N SER A 1160 32.66 -27.74 -11.76
CA SER A 1160 33.98 -27.69 -12.40
C SER A 1160 34.41 -26.25 -12.71
N PHE A 1161 35.72 -26.00 -12.68
CA PHE A 1161 36.31 -24.66 -12.78
C PHE A 1161 37.52 -24.62 -13.72
N SER A 1162 37.91 -23.40 -14.11
CA SER A 1162 39.16 -23.14 -14.82
C SER A 1162 40.40 -23.55 -14.02
N THR A 1163 41.40 -24.10 -14.72
CA THR A 1163 42.75 -24.35 -14.18
C THR A 1163 43.44 -23.03 -13.82
N ALA A 1164 43.35 -22.04 -14.71
CA ALA A 1164 43.75 -20.66 -14.46
C ALA A 1164 42.88 -20.02 -13.36
N TYR A 1165 43.51 -19.22 -12.49
CA TYR A 1165 42.89 -18.55 -11.36
C TYR A 1165 43.61 -17.23 -11.04
N LYS A 1166 42.93 -16.36 -10.30
CA LYS A 1166 43.53 -15.17 -9.67
C LYS A 1166 43.49 -15.40 -8.16
N GLU A 1167 44.64 -15.32 -7.49
CA GLU A 1167 44.65 -15.13 -6.05
C GLU A 1167 44.44 -13.65 -5.72
N ILE A 1168 43.54 -13.41 -4.77
CA ILE A 1168 43.13 -12.11 -4.26
C ILE A 1168 43.20 -12.23 -2.74
N ILE A 1169 43.97 -11.36 -2.08
CA ILE A 1169 43.96 -11.26 -0.62
C ILE A 1169 42.86 -10.25 -0.25
N MET A 1170 41.97 -10.63 0.66
CA MET A 1170 40.85 -9.78 1.10
C MET A 1170 40.76 -9.67 2.62
N ASP A 1171 40.72 -8.44 3.12
CA ASP A 1171 40.44 -8.15 4.53
C ASP A 1171 38.95 -8.33 4.87
N TRP A 1172 38.62 -8.45 6.16
CA TRP A 1172 37.25 -8.75 6.59
C TRP A 1172 36.37 -7.50 6.44
N GLY A 1173 35.34 -7.58 5.60
CA GLY A 1173 34.52 -6.43 5.19
C GLY A 1173 35.00 -5.73 3.90
N GLU A 1174 36.20 -6.03 3.40
CA GLU A 1174 36.78 -5.31 2.25
C GLU A 1174 35.90 -5.44 0.99
N THR A 1175 35.65 -4.31 0.33
CA THR A 1175 34.97 -4.23 -0.97
C THR A 1175 35.86 -3.52 -1.97
N LYS A 1176 36.22 -4.18 -3.08
CA LYS A 1176 37.28 -3.69 -3.98
C LYS A 1176 37.20 -4.28 -5.38
N THR A 1177 37.70 -3.52 -6.35
CA THR A 1177 37.77 -3.91 -7.76
C THR A 1177 39.20 -4.32 -8.13
N TYR A 1178 39.36 -5.54 -8.63
CA TYR A 1178 40.64 -6.14 -9.00
C TYR A 1178 40.75 -6.34 -10.51
N ASP A 1179 41.90 -6.00 -11.10
CA ASP A 1179 42.18 -6.36 -12.49
C ASP A 1179 42.57 -7.84 -12.61
N VAL A 1180 41.85 -8.54 -13.49
CA VAL A 1180 41.97 -9.97 -13.75
C VAL A 1180 42.09 -10.26 -15.26
N THR A 1181 42.36 -9.22 -16.06
CA THR A 1181 42.47 -9.27 -17.53
C THR A 1181 43.42 -10.36 -17.98
N SER A 1182 44.65 -10.39 -17.44
CA SER A 1182 45.69 -11.34 -17.80
C SER A 1182 45.32 -12.81 -17.52
N THR A 1183 44.40 -13.05 -16.58
CA THR A 1183 43.99 -14.40 -16.17
C THR A 1183 42.81 -14.91 -17.00
N PHE A 1184 41.79 -14.06 -17.24
CA PHE A 1184 40.51 -14.53 -17.78
C PHE A 1184 40.18 -14.08 -19.21
N LYS A 1185 40.90 -13.11 -19.78
CA LYS A 1185 40.71 -12.66 -21.18
C LYS A 1185 40.64 -13.82 -22.18
N THR A 1186 41.58 -14.76 -22.09
CA THR A 1186 41.63 -15.92 -23.00
C THR A 1186 40.48 -16.90 -22.79
N LEU A 1187 39.97 -17.04 -21.56
CA LEU A 1187 38.78 -17.86 -21.28
C LEU A 1187 37.50 -17.20 -21.79
N ILE A 1188 37.36 -15.89 -21.65
CA ILE A 1188 36.19 -15.18 -22.17
C ILE A 1188 36.20 -15.19 -23.71
N ASN A 1189 37.37 -15.00 -24.36
CA ASN A 1189 37.52 -15.14 -25.81
C ASN A 1189 37.11 -16.53 -26.34
N ASP A 1190 37.36 -17.61 -25.59
CA ASP A 1190 36.92 -18.99 -25.92
C ASP A 1190 35.38 -19.13 -25.95
N GLY A 1191 34.64 -18.22 -25.32
CA GLY A 1191 33.19 -18.11 -25.50
C GLY A 1191 32.35 -19.26 -24.92
N THR A 1192 32.97 -20.19 -24.19
CA THR A 1192 32.26 -21.30 -23.51
C THR A 1192 32.09 -21.10 -21.99
N TRP A 1193 32.66 -20.03 -21.44
CA TRP A 1193 32.64 -19.73 -20.00
C TRP A 1193 31.51 -18.73 -19.67
N ALA A 1194 30.76 -19.00 -18.60
CA ALA A 1194 29.47 -18.36 -18.33
C ALA A 1194 29.29 -17.82 -16.89
N GLY A 1195 30.24 -18.08 -16.00
CA GLY A 1195 30.22 -17.49 -14.67
C GLY A 1195 31.56 -17.60 -13.95
N PHE A 1196 31.55 -17.14 -12.70
CA PHE A 1196 32.73 -17.03 -11.84
C PHE A 1196 32.51 -17.79 -10.54
N GLY A 1197 33.59 -18.16 -9.87
CA GLY A 1197 33.50 -18.75 -8.55
C GLY A 1197 34.85 -18.85 -7.86
N ILE A 1198 34.82 -19.37 -6.64
CA ILE A 1198 35.95 -19.37 -5.71
C ILE A 1198 36.24 -20.81 -5.28
N LYS A 1199 37.42 -21.30 -5.67
CA LYS A 1199 37.91 -22.64 -5.31
C LYS A 1199 39.38 -22.56 -4.91
N PRO A 1200 39.70 -22.83 -3.64
CA PRO A 1200 41.01 -22.53 -3.09
C PRO A 1200 42.06 -23.52 -3.61
N THR A 1201 43.33 -23.13 -3.53
CA THR A 1201 44.46 -24.01 -3.90
C THR A 1201 44.68 -25.11 -2.84
N ALA A 1202 44.49 -24.77 -1.57
CA ALA A 1202 44.41 -25.70 -0.45
C ALA A 1202 43.09 -25.48 0.30
N GLN A 1203 42.46 -26.56 0.75
CA GLN A 1203 41.29 -26.46 1.62
C GLN A 1203 41.80 -26.28 3.06
N ASP A 1204 41.87 -25.02 3.51
CA ASP A 1204 42.37 -24.64 4.83
C ASP A 1204 41.65 -23.38 5.36
N LEU A 1205 42.06 -22.93 6.56
CA LEU A 1205 41.52 -21.76 7.26
C LEU A 1205 41.98 -20.42 6.65
N ALA A 1206 43.16 -20.36 6.03
CA ALA A 1206 43.69 -19.15 5.41
C ALA A 1206 42.95 -18.79 4.10
N HIS A 1207 42.35 -19.77 3.45
CA HIS A 1207 41.42 -19.58 2.34
C HIS A 1207 39.95 -19.54 2.78
N TYR A 1208 39.63 -19.73 4.07
CA TYR A 1208 38.26 -19.80 4.54
C TYR A 1208 37.61 -18.41 4.54
N ALA A 1209 36.65 -18.19 3.63
CA ALA A 1209 35.99 -16.91 3.44
C ALA A 1209 34.62 -17.05 2.74
N GLU A 1210 33.64 -16.29 3.23
CA GLU A 1210 32.37 -16.00 2.54
C GLU A 1210 32.45 -14.65 1.81
N LEU A 1211 32.02 -14.63 0.54
CA LEU A 1211 31.91 -13.42 -0.26
C LEU A 1211 30.44 -13.08 -0.55
N SER A 1212 30.19 -11.81 -0.87
CA SER A 1212 28.84 -11.31 -1.16
C SER A 1212 28.25 -11.91 -2.45
N ALA A 1213 26.97 -12.29 -2.38
CA ALA A 1213 26.17 -12.63 -3.55
C ALA A 1213 25.87 -11.41 -4.45
N LEU A 1214 25.53 -10.26 -3.84
CA LEU A 1214 24.98 -9.08 -4.54
C LEU A 1214 26.07 -8.14 -5.08
N ASN A 1215 27.08 -7.82 -4.27
CA ASN A 1215 28.16 -6.88 -4.61
C ASN A 1215 29.21 -7.41 -5.63
N MET A 1216 28.94 -8.52 -6.31
CA MET A 1216 29.82 -9.10 -7.34
C MET A 1216 29.52 -8.46 -8.70
N GLU A 1217 30.50 -7.79 -9.29
CA GLU A 1217 30.35 -7.08 -10.56
C GLU A 1217 31.54 -7.37 -11.49
N VAL A 1218 31.27 -7.79 -12.72
CA VAL A 1218 32.28 -8.10 -13.74
C VAL A 1218 32.25 -7.02 -14.81
N TYR A 1219 33.31 -6.23 -14.88
CA TYR A 1219 33.50 -5.14 -15.83
C TYR A 1219 34.33 -5.67 -17.01
N VAL A 1220 33.72 -5.79 -18.19
CA VAL A 1220 34.40 -6.31 -19.39
C VAL A 1220 34.41 -5.25 -20.49
N THR A 1221 35.58 -4.99 -21.02
CA THR A 1221 35.85 -4.02 -22.09
C THR A 1221 36.35 -4.78 -23.31
N TYR A 1222 35.75 -4.59 -24.48
CA TYR A 1222 35.95 -5.46 -25.65
C TYR A 1222 35.72 -4.74 -26.99
N VAL A 1223 36.13 -5.38 -28.09
CA VAL A 1223 35.83 -4.98 -29.49
C VAL A 1223 34.99 -6.09 -30.13
#